data_AF-A0A929RXM0-F1
#
_entry.id   AF-A0A929RXM0-F1
#
_cell.length_a   1.000
_cell.length_b   1.000
_cell.length_c   1.000
_cell.angle_alpha   90.00
_cell.angle_beta   90.00
_cell.angle_gamma   90.00
#
_symmetry.space_group_name_H-M   'P 1'
#
loop_
_entity.id
_entity.type
_entity.pdbx_description
1 polymer ?
#
loop_
_entity_poly.entity_id
_entity_poly.type
_entity_poly.pdbx_seq_one_letter_code
_entity_poly.pdbx_strand_id
1 'polypeptide(L)'
;MRRILFLIVVICCVQYSFAQIPKDTITQQVLLYASKGDVRSLRPLYEKAKNQLSAPSRLYCDLVLSRAEGDKERMNACIDSLMTQYPTSLNSRVRVSLINLKAESLLKEGAYAELIDFADLQLQYMKRHRYRKQVMERLQAFKRQALCYTDGTVSGRIQGLIQQRNISELITYEEEFNKLPQTQKLLGKMLLADAFNRSKDALHYAETLLKQYPDSLSSDDFKTIFDISANHLMRNGDWPKLSQLCQSEPFYSKFPNLIKSPQIISEAYLNVGKTSLTFTRTDAALQVSRYWPLMTSAQINNQQRISLAISTAQQYTLLSTQDIRNSGLVPLNDTIVVYDWEGPIIVSPVLVPELTCGDIVFRNLLCYAVLPVDGFSRIQTSILGTNELRRLGQIEIYKEKWFVKPQTGRDNKLAHSTLHNIYWDQDGRLLVKGVHKMKDYSFILDVDFPSNTFSAANFSPLITDTTDFQLQIQFVDDESKRKMASVKLPGLSLSPVGNKDLAGIIGYPSIHSLNYAKIDFETMNFSPLSQQEDSNDSEEEVSDNTDAFLLERNLASRLLSTPSKTMRIFLRLLAARGKNDPEPIIAFADTLLHGSNKDLSENQLYLVAMEATNALALKGEYKAAVDICKKMIDSNRFSGNMLNVFMELGQIYKAAQAYERPLLKPISGASTLDYLKDEVVKIRINGKSTSAYLDPTEAYVIISEKVQHKFDIQLIYSRPNYAVGIIKQAKLGDFTLENLLCRITKENVPTTIGYNVLRLIPEVEFSNAGVILRSRTTGKGKASSIRFDDELCVQAENQADYIPFRLVRSGKNSILDYTLPPITLGKATFSKIDFVPADFSSQSPVYYKGTISIEELIRKQGKLVFDFQHMTIR
;
A
#
# COMPACT_ATOMS: atom_id res chain seq x y z
N MET A 1 -44.27 2.82 8.87
CA MET A 1 -45.53 2.15 8.45
C MET A 1 -45.91 2.31 6.97
N ARG A 2 -45.82 3.50 6.33
CA ARG A 2 -46.24 3.69 4.91
C ARG A 2 -45.38 2.96 3.84
N ARG A 3 -44.10 2.63 4.10
CA ARG A 3 -43.24 1.83 3.17
C ARG A 3 -43.51 0.32 3.26
N ILE A 4 -43.86 -0.20 4.44
CA ILE A 4 -44.32 -1.60 4.62
C ILE A 4 -45.72 -1.75 3.98
N LEU A 5 -46.58 -0.74 4.08
CA LEU A 5 -47.84 -0.69 3.33
C LEU A 5 -47.61 -0.66 1.80
N PHE A 6 -46.54 0.00 1.32
CA PHE A 6 -46.18 0.07 -0.10
C PHE A 6 -45.68 -1.27 -0.66
N LEU A 7 -44.89 -2.01 0.13
CA LEU A 7 -44.46 -3.37 -0.21
C LEU A 7 -45.64 -4.35 -0.16
N ILE A 8 -46.48 -4.29 0.88
CA ILE A 8 -47.69 -5.14 1.04
C ILE A 8 -48.71 -4.87 -0.07
N VAL A 9 -48.85 -3.64 -0.53
CA VAL A 9 -49.79 -3.27 -1.62
C VAL A 9 -49.30 -3.74 -3.00
N VAL A 10 -47.99 -3.81 -3.23
CA VAL A 10 -47.41 -4.47 -4.41
C VAL A 10 -47.55 -6.01 -4.29
N ILE A 11 -47.34 -6.57 -3.10
CA ILE A 11 -47.46 -8.01 -2.77
C ILE A 11 -48.89 -8.53 -2.99
N CYS A 12 -49.94 -7.82 -2.55
CA CYS A 12 -51.33 -8.27 -2.68
C CYS A 12 -51.91 -8.10 -4.10
N CYS A 13 -51.37 -7.19 -4.92
CA CYS A 13 -51.93 -6.90 -6.24
C CYS A 13 -51.27 -7.70 -7.38
N VAL A 14 -50.04 -8.19 -7.19
CA VAL A 14 -49.44 -9.19 -8.09
C VAL A 14 -50.17 -10.53 -7.95
N GLN A 15 -50.56 -10.94 -6.75
CA GLN A 15 -51.31 -12.20 -6.54
C GLN A 15 -52.67 -12.26 -7.25
N TYR A 16 -53.34 -11.12 -7.49
CA TYR A 16 -54.65 -11.09 -8.17
C TYR A 16 -54.56 -10.97 -9.70
N SER A 17 -53.45 -10.50 -10.27
CA SER A 17 -53.26 -10.38 -11.72
C SER A 17 -52.70 -11.66 -12.38
N PHE A 18 -52.35 -12.69 -11.59
CA PHE A 18 -51.76 -13.95 -12.07
C PHE A 18 -52.65 -15.18 -11.82
N ALA A 19 -53.98 -15.03 -11.82
CA ALA A 19 -54.92 -16.14 -11.58
C ALA A 19 -55.01 -17.18 -12.73
N GLN A 20 -54.20 -17.06 -13.79
CA GLN A 20 -54.10 -18.08 -14.85
C GLN A 20 -52.66 -18.14 -15.37
N ILE A 21 -51.86 -19.15 -14.96
CA ILE A 21 -50.60 -19.68 -15.56
C ILE A 21 -50.05 -20.80 -14.62
N PRO A 22 -49.36 -21.84 -15.13
CA PRO A 22 -49.52 -23.26 -14.73
C PRO A 22 -48.78 -23.72 -13.46
N LYS A 23 -49.05 -24.98 -13.07
CA LYS A 23 -48.58 -25.73 -11.89
C LYS A 23 -47.06 -26.00 -11.85
N ASP A 24 -46.20 -24.98 -11.91
CA ASP A 24 -44.75 -25.14 -11.70
C ASP A 24 -44.24 -24.36 -10.48
N THR A 25 -43.71 -25.10 -9.49
CA THR A 25 -43.31 -24.62 -8.17
C THR A 25 -42.16 -23.60 -8.20
N ILE A 26 -41.29 -23.69 -9.20
CA ILE A 26 -40.09 -22.84 -9.35
C ILE A 26 -40.47 -21.43 -9.83
N THR A 27 -41.35 -21.33 -10.83
CA THR A 27 -41.84 -20.04 -11.38
C THR A 27 -42.55 -19.20 -10.32
N GLN A 28 -43.34 -19.83 -9.45
CA GLN A 28 -44.00 -19.17 -8.32
C GLN A 28 -43.00 -18.69 -7.26
N GLN A 29 -41.97 -19.50 -6.96
CA GLN A 29 -40.92 -19.12 -6.01
C GLN A 29 -40.09 -17.94 -6.52
N VAL A 30 -39.72 -17.93 -7.80
CA VAL A 30 -38.97 -16.81 -8.42
C VAL A 30 -39.75 -15.50 -8.32
N LEU A 31 -41.04 -15.50 -8.71
CA LEU A 31 -41.89 -14.32 -8.61
C LEU A 31 -42.13 -13.89 -7.16
N LEU A 32 -42.22 -14.84 -6.23
CA LEU A 32 -42.34 -14.56 -4.80
C LEU A 32 -41.08 -13.87 -4.26
N TYR A 33 -39.88 -14.35 -4.60
CA TYR A 33 -38.62 -13.71 -4.17
C TYR A 33 -38.43 -12.34 -4.80
N ALA A 34 -38.77 -12.18 -6.09
CA ALA A 34 -38.79 -10.88 -6.75
C ALA A 34 -39.77 -9.91 -6.07
N SER A 35 -40.96 -10.37 -5.68
CA SER A 35 -41.94 -9.55 -4.97
C SER A 35 -41.50 -9.14 -3.56
N LYS A 36 -40.67 -9.97 -2.91
CA LYS A 36 -40.08 -9.69 -1.59
C LYS A 36 -38.82 -8.82 -1.67
N GLY A 37 -38.28 -8.59 -2.87
CA GLY A 37 -36.98 -7.95 -3.04
C GLY A 37 -35.82 -8.76 -2.47
N ASP A 38 -36.01 -10.09 -2.30
CA ASP A 38 -34.98 -11.00 -1.79
C ASP A 38 -34.04 -11.41 -2.93
N VAL A 39 -33.14 -10.50 -3.26
CA VAL A 39 -32.20 -10.61 -4.39
C VAL A 39 -31.26 -11.81 -4.23
N ARG A 40 -30.91 -12.18 -2.98
CA ARG A 40 -30.02 -13.30 -2.68
C ARG A 40 -30.66 -14.63 -3.07
N SER A 41 -31.94 -14.82 -2.72
CA SER A 41 -32.69 -16.02 -3.09
C SER A 41 -33.19 -15.99 -4.54
N LEU A 42 -33.47 -14.79 -5.09
CA LEU A 42 -33.95 -14.60 -6.45
C LEU A 42 -32.92 -14.98 -7.51
N ARG A 43 -31.67 -14.49 -7.38
CA ARG A 43 -30.63 -14.61 -8.42
C ARG A 43 -30.38 -16.06 -8.87
N PRO A 44 -30.09 -17.04 -7.99
CA PRO A 44 -29.80 -18.42 -8.42
C PRO A 44 -31.02 -19.15 -9.00
N LEU A 45 -32.24 -18.77 -8.60
CA LEU A 45 -33.47 -19.37 -9.12
C LEU A 45 -33.89 -18.73 -10.45
N TYR A 46 -33.66 -17.42 -10.62
CA TYR A 46 -33.92 -16.71 -11.85
C TYR A 46 -33.02 -17.23 -12.98
N GLU A 47 -31.71 -17.41 -12.74
CA GLU A 47 -30.80 -17.99 -13.75
C GLU A 47 -31.25 -19.37 -14.25
N LYS A 48 -31.82 -20.19 -13.36
CA LYS A 48 -32.32 -21.53 -13.71
C LYS A 48 -33.67 -21.52 -14.42
N ALA A 49 -34.53 -20.54 -14.10
CA ALA A 49 -35.92 -20.52 -14.56
C ALA A 49 -36.20 -19.42 -15.61
N LYS A 50 -35.23 -18.58 -15.98
CA LYS A 50 -35.42 -17.40 -16.85
C LYS A 50 -36.14 -17.75 -18.15
N ASN A 51 -35.78 -18.86 -18.78
CA ASN A 51 -36.35 -19.30 -20.05
C ASN A 51 -37.80 -19.82 -19.93
N GLN A 52 -38.27 -20.11 -18.71
CA GLN A 52 -39.62 -20.60 -18.42
C GLN A 52 -40.59 -19.47 -18.02
N LEU A 53 -40.08 -18.26 -17.81
CA LEU A 53 -40.86 -17.10 -17.39
C LEU A 53 -41.43 -16.31 -18.57
N SER A 54 -42.67 -15.82 -18.41
CA SER A 54 -43.26 -14.87 -19.35
C SER A 54 -42.43 -13.58 -19.43
N ALA A 55 -42.48 -12.88 -20.57
CA ALA A 55 -41.68 -11.67 -20.77
C ALA A 55 -41.91 -10.57 -19.70
N PRO A 56 -43.15 -10.27 -19.25
CA PRO A 56 -43.37 -9.34 -18.14
C PRO A 56 -42.76 -9.79 -16.82
N SER A 57 -42.82 -11.10 -16.51
CA SER A 57 -42.23 -11.68 -15.31
C SER A 57 -40.70 -11.59 -15.31
N ARG A 58 -40.07 -11.80 -16.48
CA ARG A 58 -38.63 -11.58 -16.66
C ARG A 58 -38.26 -10.12 -16.46
N LEU A 59 -38.97 -9.20 -17.10
CA LEU A 59 -38.74 -7.75 -16.95
C LEU A 59 -38.91 -7.29 -15.50
N TYR A 60 -39.83 -7.87 -14.74
CA TYR A 60 -40.00 -7.57 -13.32
C TYR A 60 -38.86 -8.13 -12.45
N CYS A 61 -38.37 -9.34 -12.76
CA CYS A 61 -37.20 -9.90 -12.07
C CYS A 61 -35.93 -9.09 -12.40
N ASP A 62 -35.71 -8.77 -13.68
CA ASP A 62 -34.62 -7.89 -14.14
C ASP A 62 -34.71 -6.51 -13.45
N LEU A 63 -35.90 -5.91 -13.37
CA LEU A 63 -36.12 -4.64 -12.65
C LEU A 63 -35.64 -4.71 -11.19
N VAL A 64 -35.99 -5.77 -10.47
CA VAL A 64 -35.65 -5.96 -9.05
C VAL A 64 -34.14 -6.20 -8.90
N LEU A 65 -33.54 -6.98 -9.81
CA LEU A 65 -32.10 -7.23 -9.83
C LEU A 65 -31.31 -5.96 -10.17
N SER A 66 -31.64 -5.27 -11.25
CA SER A 66 -31.00 -4.02 -11.67
C SER A 66 -31.13 -2.92 -10.62
N ARG A 67 -32.29 -2.83 -9.94
CA ARG A 67 -32.47 -1.91 -8.81
C ARG A 67 -31.55 -2.24 -7.64
N ALA A 68 -31.31 -3.52 -7.36
CA ALA A 68 -30.42 -3.95 -6.30
C ALA A 68 -28.94 -3.80 -6.66
N GLU A 69 -28.62 -3.90 -7.96
CA GLU A 69 -27.29 -3.69 -8.52
C GLU A 69 -26.96 -2.21 -8.74
N GLY A 70 -27.95 -1.33 -8.65
CA GLY A 70 -27.76 0.11 -8.92
C GLY A 70 -27.70 0.45 -10.41
N ASP A 71 -28.02 -0.50 -11.31
CA ASP A 71 -28.14 -0.28 -12.75
C ASP A 71 -29.48 0.42 -13.06
N LYS A 72 -29.45 1.75 -12.89
CA LYS A 72 -30.62 2.62 -13.05
C LYS A 72 -31.08 2.71 -14.52
N GLU A 73 -30.16 2.61 -15.48
CA GLU A 73 -30.49 2.63 -16.90
C GLU A 73 -31.30 1.38 -17.28
N ARG A 74 -30.81 0.19 -16.91
CA ARG A 74 -31.54 -1.05 -17.11
C ARG A 74 -32.86 -1.07 -16.34
N MET A 75 -32.87 -0.56 -15.11
CA MET A 75 -34.10 -0.41 -14.32
C MET A 75 -35.12 0.46 -15.05
N ASN A 76 -34.73 1.66 -15.51
CA ASN A 76 -35.61 2.57 -16.24
C ASN A 76 -36.10 1.93 -17.56
N ALA A 77 -35.23 1.25 -18.31
CA ALA A 77 -35.58 0.52 -19.53
C ALA A 77 -36.59 -0.62 -19.27
N CYS A 78 -36.44 -1.35 -18.15
CA CYS A 78 -37.42 -2.34 -17.71
C CYS A 78 -38.77 -1.69 -17.37
N ILE A 79 -38.77 -0.55 -16.68
CA ILE A 79 -40.01 0.22 -16.39
C ILE A 79 -40.69 0.66 -17.67
N ASP A 80 -39.93 1.23 -18.61
CA ASP A 80 -40.48 1.69 -19.90
C ASP A 80 -41.06 0.54 -20.71
N SER A 81 -40.35 -0.59 -20.78
CA SER A 81 -40.84 -1.80 -21.46
C SER A 81 -42.12 -2.34 -20.81
N LEU A 82 -42.19 -2.38 -19.49
CA LEU A 82 -43.40 -2.80 -18.75
C LEU A 82 -44.59 -1.86 -19.01
N MET A 83 -44.36 -0.54 -19.03
CA MET A 83 -45.43 0.45 -19.21
C MET A 83 -45.90 0.64 -20.65
N THR A 84 -45.03 0.41 -21.64
CA THR A 84 -45.32 0.62 -23.06
C THR A 84 -45.71 -0.66 -23.80
N GLN A 85 -44.97 -1.75 -23.60
CA GLN A 85 -45.17 -3.01 -24.33
C GLN A 85 -46.15 -3.96 -23.62
N TYR A 86 -46.25 -3.87 -22.29
CA TYR A 86 -47.12 -4.75 -21.49
C TYR A 86 -48.10 -3.98 -20.57
N PRO A 87 -48.79 -2.92 -21.04
CA PRO A 87 -49.61 -2.06 -20.18
C PRO A 87 -50.81 -2.79 -19.54
N THR A 88 -51.34 -3.83 -20.20
CA THR A 88 -52.46 -4.64 -19.70
C THR A 88 -52.08 -5.58 -18.56
N SER A 89 -50.78 -5.87 -18.40
CA SER A 89 -50.26 -6.70 -17.31
C SER A 89 -50.11 -5.95 -15.98
N LEU A 90 -50.22 -4.61 -16.00
CA LEU A 90 -50.01 -3.75 -14.84
C LEU A 90 -51.34 -3.29 -14.25
N ASN A 91 -51.62 -3.67 -13.00
CA ASN A 91 -52.70 -3.04 -12.24
C ASN A 91 -52.32 -1.59 -11.84
N SER A 92 -53.33 -0.80 -11.46
CA SER A 92 -53.18 0.64 -11.16
C SER A 92 -52.18 0.96 -10.04
N ARG A 93 -52.06 0.08 -9.03
CA ARG A 93 -51.13 0.25 -7.91
C ARG A 93 -49.69 -0.03 -8.29
N VAL A 94 -49.45 -1.10 -9.06
CA VAL A 94 -48.12 -1.44 -9.58
C VAL A 94 -47.66 -0.36 -10.54
N ARG A 95 -48.53 0.11 -11.44
CA ARG A 95 -48.21 1.19 -12.38
C ARG A 95 -47.80 2.48 -11.65
N VAL A 96 -48.54 2.90 -10.63
CA VAL A 96 -48.18 4.06 -9.79
C VAL A 96 -46.83 3.86 -9.09
N SER A 97 -46.52 2.63 -8.68
CA SER A 97 -45.25 2.31 -8.02
C SER A 97 -44.07 2.42 -9.00
N LEU A 98 -44.23 1.90 -10.21
CA LEU A 98 -43.24 2.03 -11.29
C LEU A 98 -43.04 3.49 -11.71
N ILE A 99 -44.13 4.26 -11.81
CA ILE A 99 -44.07 5.70 -12.14
C ILE A 99 -43.30 6.47 -11.07
N ASN A 100 -43.59 6.22 -9.79
CA ASN A 100 -42.85 6.88 -8.70
C ASN A 100 -41.38 6.43 -8.65
N LEU A 101 -41.09 5.15 -8.96
CA LEU A 101 -39.73 4.61 -8.99
C LEU A 101 -38.90 5.23 -10.11
N LYS A 102 -39.44 5.29 -11.34
CA LYS A 102 -38.77 5.98 -12.46
C LYS A 102 -38.60 7.47 -12.18
N ALA A 103 -39.63 8.13 -11.66
CA ALA A 103 -39.54 9.55 -11.31
C ALA A 103 -38.46 9.85 -10.25
N GLU A 104 -38.36 9.00 -9.22
CA GLU A 104 -37.31 9.09 -8.20
C GLU A 104 -35.91 8.81 -8.79
N SER A 105 -35.79 7.85 -9.70
CA SER A 105 -34.53 7.56 -10.40
C SER A 105 -34.06 8.75 -11.22
N LEU A 106 -34.91 9.26 -12.11
CA LEU A 106 -34.58 10.38 -12.99
C LEU A 106 -34.21 11.64 -12.20
N LEU A 107 -34.89 11.90 -11.08
CA LEU A 107 -34.53 13.00 -10.18
C LEU A 107 -33.12 12.82 -9.60
N LYS A 108 -32.79 11.61 -9.16
CA LYS A 108 -31.47 11.28 -8.57
C LYS A 108 -30.35 11.28 -9.60
N GLU A 109 -30.66 10.98 -10.87
CA GLU A 109 -29.72 10.99 -11.99
C GLU A 109 -29.50 12.39 -12.58
N GLY A 110 -30.30 13.38 -12.17
CA GLY A 110 -30.23 14.72 -12.76
C GLY A 110 -30.87 14.83 -14.15
N ALA A 111 -31.58 13.79 -14.61
CA ALA A 111 -32.32 13.78 -15.86
C ALA A 111 -33.64 14.58 -15.74
N TYR A 112 -33.53 15.86 -15.34
CA TYR A 112 -34.66 16.69 -14.97
C TYR A 112 -35.61 16.98 -16.15
N ALA A 113 -35.07 17.18 -17.36
CA ALA A 113 -35.89 17.37 -18.56
C ALA A 113 -36.73 16.12 -18.86
N GLU A 114 -36.10 14.93 -18.85
CA GLU A 114 -36.81 13.66 -19.04
C GLU A 114 -37.85 13.44 -17.94
N LEU A 115 -37.54 13.78 -16.69
CA LEU A 115 -38.48 13.70 -15.58
C LEU A 115 -39.70 14.61 -15.79
N ILE A 116 -39.51 15.83 -16.31
CA ILE A 116 -40.61 16.77 -16.59
C ILE A 116 -41.53 16.19 -17.66
N ASP A 117 -40.97 15.73 -18.79
CA ASP A 117 -41.72 15.14 -19.90
C ASP A 117 -42.45 13.86 -19.46
N PHE A 118 -41.74 13.00 -18.74
CA PHE A 118 -42.30 11.77 -18.16
C PHE A 118 -43.45 12.08 -17.21
N ALA A 119 -43.27 13.05 -16.30
CA ALA A 119 -44.30 13.44 -15.35
C ALA A 119 -45.54 14.02 -16.07
N ASP A 120 -45.37 14.82 -17.12
CA ASP A 120 -46.49 15.34 -17.90
C ASP A 120 -47.28 14.24 -18.59
N LEU A 121 -46.59 13.30 -19.25
CA LEU A 121 -47.22 12.16 -19.91
C LEU A 121 -48.02 11.31 -18.90
N GLN A 122 -47.42 10.99 -17.76
CA GLN A 122 -48.07 10.15 -16.75
C GLN A 122 -49.17 10.88 -15.98
N LEU A 123 -49.06 12.18 -15.71
CA LEU A 123 -50.13 12.97 -15.09
C LEU A 123 -51.34 13.09 -16.03
N GLN A 124 -51.14 13.25 -17.33
CA GLN A 124 -52.23 13.21 -18.30
C GLN A 124 -52.92 11.84 -18.31
N TYR A 125 -52.14 10.76 -18.32
CA TYR A 125 -52.67 9.39 -18.21
C TYR A 125 -53.49 9.18 -16.93
N MET A 126 -52.93 9.56 -15.77
CA MET A 126 -53.60 9.42 -14.46
C MET A 126 -54.91 10.22 -14.40
N LYS A 127 -54.96 11.41 -14.99
CA LYS A 127 -56.18 12.21 -15.11
C LYS A 127 -57.24 11.52 -15.98
N ARG A 128 -56.86 11.04 -17.17
CA ARG A 128 -57.77 10.32 -18.09
C ARG A 128 -58.38 9.07 -17.44
N HIS A 129 -57.59 8.36 -16.64
CA HIS A 129 -58.01 7.14 -15.94
C HIS A 129 -58.51 7.37 -14.51
N ARG A 130 -58.83 8.61 -14.13
CA ARG A 130 -59.46 8.97 -12.84
C ARG A 130 -58.72 8.48 -11.59
N TYR A 131 -57.38 8.53 -11.59
CA TYR A 131 -56.59 8.25 -10.38
C TYR A 131 -56.89 9.29 -9.29
N ARG A 132 -56.75 8.88 -8.01
CA ARG A 132 -56.97 9.79 -6.87
C ARG A 132 -55.96 10.94 -6.87
N LYS A 133 -56.41 12.14 -6.50
CA LYS A 133 -55.58 13.36 -6.44
C LYS A 133 -54.29 13.19 -5.62
N GLN A 134 -54.39 12.55 -4.45
CA GLN A 134 -53.25 12.24 -3.57
C GLN A 134 -52.14 11.42 -4.23
N VAL A 135 -52.48 10.57 -5.20
CA VAL A 135 -51.49 9.76 -5.93
C VAL A 135 -50.75 10.62 -6.96
N MET A 136 -51.46 11.54 -7.61
CA MET A 136 -50.88 12.49 -8.56
C MET A 136 -50.02 13.56 -7.89
N GLU A 137 -50.34 13.95 -6.65
CA GLU A 137 -49.60 14.96 -5.89
C GLU A 137 -48.11 14.62 -5.71
N ARG A 138 -47.78 13.33 -5.54
CA ARG A 138 -46.39 12.89 -5.40
C ARG A 138 -45.58 13.08 -6.69
N LEU A 139 -46.14 12.68 -7.83
CA LEU A 139 -45.51 12.90 -9.13
C LEU A 139 -45.44 14.41 -9.48
N GLN A 140 -46.46 15.18 -9.09
CA GLN A 140 -46.42 16.65 -9.20
C GLN A 140 -45.35 17.29 -8.31
N ALA A 141 -45.01 16.70 -7.17
CA ALA A 141 -43.92 17.17 -6.33
C ALA A 141 -42.56 16.94 -7.01
N PHE A 142 -42.33 15.74 -7.57
CA PHE A 142 -41.12 15.45 -8.36
C PHE A 142 -40.98 16.38 -9.57
N LYS A 143 -42.07 16.61 -10.31
CA LYS A 143 -42.08 17.55 -11.42
C LYS A 143 -41.71 18.97 -10.98
N ARG A 144 -42.28 19.46 -9.87
CA ARG A 144 -41.98 20.79 -9.33
C ARG A 144 -40.51 20.94 -8.93
N GLN A 145 -39.95 19.91 -8.28
CA GLN A 145 -38.52 19.90 -7.94
C GLN A 145 -37.64 19.96 -9.19
N ALA A 146 -37.92 19.13 -10.20
CA ALA A 146 -37.19 19.15 -11.46
C ALA A 146 -37.25 20.52 -12.14
N LEU A 147 -38.43 21.14 -12.21
CA LEU A 147 -38.61 22.49 -12.75
C LEU A 147 -37.81 23.54 -11.98
N CYS A 148 -37.74 23.46 -10.66
CA CYS A 148 -36.91 24.35 -9.85
C CYS A 148 -35.41 24.16 -10.14
N TYR A 149 -34.95 22.93 -10.38
CA TYR A 149 -33.55 22.67 -10.65
C TYR A 149 -33.12 23.06 -12.07
N THR A 150 -34.09 23.19 -13.00
CA THR A 150 -33.86 23.61 -14.38
C THR A 150 -34.44 25.00 -14.69
N ASP A 151 -34.65 25.84 -13.67
CA ASP A 151 -35.24 27.17 -13.83
C ASP A 151 -34.30 28.20 -14.50
N GLY A 152 -33.08 27.78 -14.85
CA GLY A 152 -32.04 28.61 -15.48
C GLY A 152 -31.25 29.46 -14.47
N THR A 153 -31.59 29.41 -13.19
CA THR A 153 -30.89 30.16 -12.14
C THR A 153 -29.72 29.36 -11.56
N VAL A 154 -28.69 30.07 -11.09
CA VAL A 154 -27.56 29.47 -10.37
C VAL A 154 -28.04 28.76 -9.09
N SER A 155 -29.03 29.34 -8.39
CA SER A 155 -29.62 28.74 -7.18
C SER A 155 -30.30 27.41 -7.47
N GLY A 156 -31.15 27.34 -8.51
CA GLY A 156 -31.80 26.10 -8.95
C GLY A 156 -30.78 25.02 -9.31
N ARG A 157 -29.74 25.38 -10.07
CA ARG A 157 -28.64 24.46 -10.42
C ARG A 157 -27.94 23.92 -9.18
N ILE A 158 -27.54 24.77 -8.24
CA ILE A 158 -26.84 24.33 -7.01
C ILE A 158 -27.74 23.41 -6.17
N GLN A 159 -29.04 23.69 -6.06
CA GLN A 159 -29.98 22.79 -5.36
C GLN A 159 -30.07 21.43 -6.04
N GLY A 160 -30.08 21.39 -7.37
CA GLY A 160 -29.99 20.15 -8.13
C GLY A 160 -28.70 19.38 -7.86
N LEU A 161 -27.55 20.06 -7.79
CA LEU A 161 -26.26 19.44 -7.46
C LEU A 161 -26.23 18.90 -6.02
N ILE A 162 -26.80 19.63 -5.06
CA ILE A 162 -26.96 19.15 -3.68
C ILE A 162 -27.84 17.91 -3.65
N GLN A 163 -28.95 17.89 -4.40
CA GLN A 163 -29.85 16.74 -4.47
C GLN A 163 -29.17 15.49 -5.07
N GLN A 164 -28.36 15.66 -6.11
CA GLN A 164 -27.55 14.60 -6.71
C GLN A 164 -26.34 14.23 -5.84
N ARG A 165 -25.97 15.10 -4.91
CA ARG A 165 -24.73 15.04 -4.13
C ARG A 165 -23.48 15.06 -5.02
N ASN A 166 -23.55 15.79 -6.13
CA ASN A 166 -22.45 15.92 -7.08
C ASN A 166 -21.42 16.94 -6.55
N ILE A 167 -20.50 16.46 -5.71
CA ILE A 167 -19.43 17.27 -5.10
C ILE A 167 -18.54 17.90 -6.17
N SER A 168 -18.23 17.18 -7.24
CA SER A 168 -17.28 17.62 -8.28
C SER A 168 -17.65 18.99 -8.86
N GLU A 169 -18.92 19.18 -9.21
CA GLU A 169 -19.46 20.45 -9.71
C GLU A 169 -19.78 21.42 -8.58
N LEU A 170 -20.27 20.93 -7.44
CA LEU A 170 -20.70 21.76 -6.31
C LEU A 170 -19.57 22.66 -5.79
N ILE A 171 -18.31 22.18 -5.81
CA ILE A 171 -17.12 22.93 -5.41
C ILE A 171 -16.98 24.26 -6.19
N THR A 172 -17.39 24.29 -7.46
CA THR A 172 -17.27 25.51 -8.29
C THR A 172 -18.24 26.63 -7.87
N TYR A 173 -19.21 26.32 -7.01
CA TYR A 173 -20.27 27.23 -6.56
C TYR A 173 -20.19 27.56 -5.06
N GLU A 174 -19.09 27.27 -4.36
CA GLU A 174 -18.98 27.47 -2.91
C GLU A 174 -19.32 28.90 -2.47
N GLU A 175 -18.85 29.92 -3.21
CA GLU A 175 -19.11 31.34 -2.93
C GLU A 175 -20.59 31.74 -3.14
N GLU A 176 -21.31 30.99 -3.97
CA GLU A 176 -22.69 31.26 -4.37
C GLU A 176 -23.72 30.70 -3.37
N PHE A 177 -23.28 29.91 -2.37
CA PHE A 177 -24.17 29.27 -1.39
C PHE A 177 -24.97 30.26 -0.53
N ASN A 178 -24.50 31.50 -0.40
CA ASN A 178 -25.22 32.54 0.32
C ASN A 178 -26.55 32.92 -0.36
N LYS A 179 -26.74 32.55 -1.62
CA LYS A 179 -27.97 32.81 -2.40
C LYS A 179 -29.01 31.69 -2.27
N LEU A 180 -28.69 30.62 -1.53
CA LEU A 180 -29.59 29.48 -1.32
C LEU A 180 -30.50 29.70 -0.10
N PRO A 181 -31.69 29.07 -0.06
CA PRO A 181 -32.46 28.98 1.17
C PRO A 181 -31.65 28.26 2.26
N GLN A 182 -31.92 28.58 3.53
CA GLN A 182 -31.05 28.23 4.65
C GLN A 182 -30.82 26.72 4.81
N THR A 183 -31.84 25.88 4.60
CA THR A 183 -31.71 24.42 4.69
C THR A 183 -30.77 23.87 3.61
N GLN A 184 -30.93 24.30 2.36
CA GLN A 184 -30.10 23.90 1.23
C GLN A 184 -28.67 24.43 1.39
N LYS A 185 -28.53 25.67 1.89
CA LYS A 185 -27.22 26.24 2.25
C LYS A 185 -26.48 25.37 3.25
N LEU A 186 -27.14 24.97 4.34
CA LEU A 186 -26.55 24.12 5.38
C LEU A 186 -26.22 22.71 4.85
N LEU A 187 -27.10 22.12 4.04
CA LEU A 187 -26.85 20.83 3.39
C LEU A 187 -25.63 20.89 2.46
N GLY A 188 -25.55 21.90 1.59
CA GLY A 188 -24.41 22.09 0.71
C GLY A 188 -23.11 22.29 1.50
N LYS A 189 -23.14 23.12 2.55
CA LYS A 189 -21.97 23.35 3.42
C LYS A 189 -21.54 22.09 4.16
N MET A 190 -22.48 21.27 4.64
CA MET A 190 -22.18 19.98 5.28
C MET A 190 -21.47 19.03 4.31
N LEU A 191 -21.99 18.91 3.07
CA LEU A 191 -21.41 18.05 2.04
C LEU A 191 -20.00 18.48 1.64
N LEU A 192 -19.77 19.79 1.42
CA LEU A 192 -18.43 20.30 1.14
C LEU A 192 -17.49 20.16 2.35
N ALA A 193 -17.99 20.35 3.57
CA ALA A 193 -17.19 20.18 4.78
C ALA A 193 -16.71 18.73 4.94
N ASP A 194 -17.57 17.74 4.69
CA ASP A 194 -17.17 16.32 4.69
C ASP A 194 -16.14 16.03 3.58
N ALA A 195 -16.44 16.47 2.35
CA ALA A 195 -15.56 16.30 1.19
C ALA A 195 -14.18 16.94 1.37
N PHE A 196 -14.09 18.04 2.12
CA PHE A 196 -12.85 18.78 2.41
C PHE A 196 -12.25 18.50 3.79
N ASN A 197 -12.60 17.37 4.40
CA ASN A 197 -12.02 16.92 5.66
C ASN A 197 -12.24 17.89 6.87
N ARG A 198 -13.21 18.81 6.77
CA ARG A 198 -13.57 19.78 7.82
C ARG A 198 -14.57 19.15 8.80
N SER A 199 -14.12 18.13 9.52
CA SER A 199 -14.97 17.27 10.38
C SER A 199 -15.80 18.03 11.43
N LYS A 200 -15.24 19.10 12.02
CA LYS A 200 -15.95 19.93 13.01
C LYS A 200 -17.11 20.69 12.38
N ASP A 201 -16.90 21.24 11.20
CA ASP A 201 -17.91 22.01 10.47
C ASP A 201 -19.03 21.09 9.97
N ALA A 202 -18.68 19.93 9.41
CA ALA A 202 -19.64 18.94 8.94
C ALA A 202 -20.59 18.50 10.08
N LEU A 203 -20.03 18.16 11.25
CA LEU A 203 -20.83 17.81 12.43
C LEU A 203 -21.68 18.98 12.94
N HIS A 204 -21.15 20.20 12.93
CA HIS A 204 -21.90 21.39 13.34
C HIS A 204 -23.10 21.68 12.43
N TYR A 205 -22.92 21.60 11.12
CA TYR A 205 -24.01 21.79 10.16
C TYR A 205 -25.05 20.67 10.25
N ALA A 206 -24.61 19.41 10.39
CA ALA A 206 -25.48 18.26 10.63
C ALA A 206 -26.36 18.44 11.87
N GLU A 207 -25.75 18.81 13.00
CA GLU A 207 -26.47 19.06 14.26
C GLU A 207 -27.47 20.23 14.11
N THR A 208 -27.07 21.30 13.42
CA THR A 208 -27.94 22.46 13.16
C THR A 208 -29.14 22.08 12.31
N LEU A 209 -28.94 21.29 11.25
CA LEU A 209 -30.02 20.79 10.39
C LEU A 209 -31.04 19.96 11.18
N LEU A 210 -30.55 19.04 12.02
CA LEU A 210 -31.42 18.17 12.84
C LEU A 210 -32.19 18.95 13.91
N LYS A 211 -31.57 19.97 14.53
CA LYS A 211 -32.20 20.75 15.59
C LYS A 211 -33.17 21.81 15.07
N GLN A 212 -32.82 22.52 14.01
CA GLN A 212 -33.55 23.71 13.55
C GLN A 212 -34.47 23.46 12.36
N TYR A 213 -34.18 22.45 11.53
CA TYR A 213 -34.91 22.21 10.28
C TYR A 213 -35.39 20.75 10.06
N PRO A 214 -35.77 19.98 11.10
CA PRO A 214 -36.12 18.55 10.93
C PRO A 214 -37.28 18.31 9.97
N ASP A 215 -38.28 19.20 9.94
CA ASP A 215 -39.47 19.07 9.08
C ASP A 215 -39.19 19.38 7.60
N SER A 216 -38.06 20.01 7.31
CA SER A 216 -37.64 20.35 5.94
C SER A 216 -36.76 19.29 5.29
N LEU A 217 -36.36 18.26 6.04
CA LEU A 217 -35.43 17.22 5.57
C LEU A 217 -36.17 16.04 4.94
N SER A 218 -35.69 15.59 3.78
CA SER A 218 -36.15 14.34 3.18
C SER A 218 -35.56 13.13 3.91
N SER A 219 -36.12 11.93 3.66
CA SER A 219 -35.55 10.69 4.22
C SER A 219 -34.13 10.41 3.74
N ASP A 220 -33.77 10.87 2.54
CA ASP A 220 -32.41 10.70 2.03
C ASP A 220 -31.46 11.72 2.65
N ASP A 221 -31.92 12.94 2.95
CA ASP A 221 -31.14 13.92 3.73
C ASP A 221 -30.85 13.40 5.13
N PHE A 222 -31.84 12.81 5.82
CA PHE A 222 -31.61 12.19 7.13
C PHE A 222 -30.54 11.10 7.06
N LYS A 223 -30.59 10.21 6.06
CA LYS A 223 -29.56 9.17 5.90
C LYS A 223 -28.18 9.79 5.68
N THR A 224 -28.05 10.75 4.76
CA THR A 224 -26.79 11.44 4.51
C THR A 224 -26.24 12.10 5.77
N ILE A 225 -27.09 12.82 6.52
CA ILE A 225 -26.72 13.46 7.78
C ILE A 225 -26.24 12.42 8.80
N PHE A 226 -26.94 11.29 8.92
CA PHE A 226 -26.56 10.21 9.81
C PHE A 226 -25.22 9.59 9.40
N ASP A 227 -25.04 9.21 8.13
CA ASP A 227 -23.83 8.55 7.64
C ASP A 227 -22.60 9.43 7.84
N ILE A 228 -22.68 10.71 7.47
CA ILE A 228 -21.60 11.69 7.68
C ILE A 228 -21.29 11.82 9.18
N SER A 229 -22.32 12.02 10.01
CA SER A 229 -22.15 12.21 11.45
C SER A 229 -21.56 10.96 12.13
N ALA A 230 -22.11 9.79 11.83
CA ALA A 230 -21.66 8.51 12.37
C ALA A 230 -20.22 8.23 11.96
N ASN A 231 -19.87 8.42 10.68
CA ASN A 231 -18.51 8.21 10.19
C ASN A 231 -17.50 9.15 10.87
N HIS A 232 -17.83 10.43 11.04
CA HIS A 232 -16.96 11.36 11.77
C HIS A 232 -16.81 10.99 13.25
N LEU A 233 -17.90 10.62 13.92
CA LEU A 233 -17.88 10.24 15.35
C LEU A 233 -17.11 8.93 15.57
N MET A 234 -17.32 7.92 14.73
CA MET A 234 -16.57 6.66 14.73
C MET A 234 -15.08 6.91 14.48
N ARG A 235 -14.74 7.68 13.42
CA ARG A 235 -13.35 8.00 13.10
C ARG A 235 -12.66 8.72 14.26
N ASN A 236 -13.37 9.58 14.99
CA ASN A 236 -12.84 10.33 16.14
C ASN A 236 -12.84 9.54 17.45
N GLY A 237 -13.43 8.36 17.49
CA GLY A 237 -13.68 7.60 18.71
C GLY A 237 -14.54 8.35 19.73
N ASP A 238 -15.49 9.17 19.27
CA ASP A 238 -16.45 9.86 20.14
C ASP A 238 -17.69 8.97 20.37
N TRP A 239 -17.46 7.83 21.03
CA TRP A 239 -18.44 6.78 21.26
C TRP A 239 -19.71 7.25 22.00
N PRO A 240 -19.62 8.11 23.04
CA PRO A 240 -20.82 8.61 23.72
C PRO A 240 -21.73 9.44 22.81
N LYS A 241 -21.16 10.30 21.97
CA LYS A 241 -21.95 11.08 20.99
C LYS A 241 -22.51 10.20 19.88
N LEU A 242 -21.78 9.16 19.46
CA LEU A 242 -22.29 8.20 18.48
C LEU A 242 -23.50 7.44 19.03
N SER A 243 -23.41 6.99 20.29
CA SER A 243 -24.52 6.33 20.97
C SER A 243 -25.74 7.25 21.08
N GLN A 244 -25.53 8.52 21.46
CA GLN A 244 -26.59 9.53 21.49
C GLN A 244 -27.23 9.75 20.11
N LEU A 245 -26.44 9.81 19.04
CA LEU A 245 -26.95 9.94 17.67
C LEU A 245 -27.84 8.75 17.29
N CYS A 246 -27.40 7.52 17.57
CA CYS A 246 -28.17 6.30 17.30
C CYS A 246 -29.50 6.25 18.06
N GLN A 247 -29.55 6.83 19.27
CA GLN A 247 -30.75 6.91 20.10
C GLN A 247 -31.66 8.10 19.77
N SER A 248 -31.21 9.04 18.93
CA SER A 248 -31.97 10.24 18.61
C SER A 248 -33.08 10.01 17.57
N GLU A 249 -34.19 10.73 17.71
CA GLU A 249 -35.23 10.80 16.69
C GLU A 249 -34.76 11.72 15.53
N PRO A 250 -35.04 11.37 14.26
CA PRO A 250 -35.89 10.26 13.81
C PRO A 250 -35.15 8.94 13.54
N PHE A 251 -33.85 8.82 13.84
CA PHE A 251 -33.03 7.69 13.42
C PHE A 251 -33.46 6.37 14.07
N TYR A 252 -33.64 6.39 15.39
CA TYR A 252 -34.08 5.24 16.16
C TYR A 252 -35.40 4.64 15.62
N SER A 253 -36.41 5.47 15.35
CA SER A 253 -37.73 5.00 14.91
C SER A 253 -37.84 4.72 13.41
N LYS A 254 -37.20 5.52 12.55
CA LYS A 254 -37.39 5.45 11.08
C LYS A 254 -36.31 4.66 10.35
N PHE A 255 -35.11 4.50 10.92
CA PHE A 255 -33.95 3.92 10.24
C PHE A 255 -33.19 2.86 11.08
N PRO A 256 -33.87 1.86 11.66
CA PRO A 256 -33.25 0.89 12.59
C PRO A 256 -32.10 0.08 11.94
N ASN A 257 -32.16 -0.19 10.64
CA ASN A 257 -31.09 -0.91 9.94
C ASN A 257 -29.83 -0.05 9.71
N LEU A 258 -30.01 1.28 9.59
CA LEU A 258 -28.90 2.22 9.36
C LEU A 258 -28.06 2.36 10.64
N ILE A 259 -28.72 2.41 11.79
CA ILE A 259 -28.08 2.64 13.09
C ILE A 259 -27.45 1.37 13.69
N LYS A 260 -27.81 0.18 13.21
CA LYS A 260 -27.48 -1.10 13.87
C LYS A 260 -25.98 -1.27 14.15
N SER A 261 -25.14 -1.17 13.12
CA SER A 261 -23.69 -1.35 13.28
C SER A 261 -23.04 -0.21 14.09
N PRO A 262 -23.30 1.08 13.79
CA PRO A 262 -22.81 2.19 14.60
C PRO A 262 -23.23 2.11 16.08
N GLN A 263 -24.45 1.64 16.37
CA GLN A 263 -24.94 1.43 17.72
C GLN A 263 -24.12 0.35 18.45
N ILE A 264 -23.95 -0.83 17.85
CA ILE A 264 -23.15 -1.93 18.43
C ILE A 264 -21.71 -1.47 18.73
N ILE A 265 -21.09 -0.76 17.78
CA ILE A 265 -19.74 -0.21 17.94
C ILE A 265 -19.70 0.79 19.10
N SER A 266 -20.65 1.72 19.16
CA SER A 266 -20.70 2.75 20.21
C SER A 266 -20.91 2.17 21.62
N GLU A 267 -21.72 1.11 21.74
CA GLU A 267 -22.01 0.44 23.00
C GLU A 267 -20.80 -0.38 23.48
N ALA A 268 -20.15 -1.10 22.56
CA ALA A 268 -18.96 -1.90 22.86
C ALA A 268 -17.78 -1.05 23.36
N TYR A 269 -17.63 0.17 22.83
CA TYR A 269 -16.48 1.04 23.11
C TYR A 269 -16.82 2.27 23.95
N LEU A 270 -17.97 2.31 24.61
CA LEU A 270 -18.45 3.49 25.35
C LEU A 270 -17.44 4.06 26.37
N ASN A 271 -16.65 3.17 27.00
CA ASN A 271 -15.66 3.52 28.02
C ASN A 271 -14.22 3.66 27.47
N VAL A 272 -14.05 3.58 26.16
CA VAL A 272 -12.76 3.73 25.48
C VAL A 272 -12.49 5.21 25.22
N GLY A 273 -11.24 5.64 25.36
CA GLY A 273 -10.84 7.01 25.03
C GLY A 273 -10.99 7.33 23.54
N LYS A 274 -10.98 8.64 23.21
CA LYS A 274 -11.02 9.12 21.82
C LYS A 274 -9.82 8.60 21.03
N THR A 275 -10.00 8.49 19.71
CA THR A 275 -8.90 8.17 18.80
C THR A 275 -7.94 9.35 18.73
N SER A 276 -6.65 9.12 19.00
CA SER A 276 -5.61 10.16 18.98
C SER A 276 -4.45 9.81 18.06
N LEU A 277 -3.77 10.85 17.58
CA LEU A 277 -2.61 10.78 16.69
C LEU A 277 -1.46 11.53 17.35
N THR A 278 -0.30 10.90 17.49
CA THR A 278 0.90 11.53 18.02
C THR A 278 2.07 11.30 17.07
N PHE A 279 2.88 12.33 16.89
CA PHE A 279 4.12 12.27 16.13
C PHE A 279 5.29 12.22 17.11
N THR A 280 6.20 11.26 16.93
CA THR A 280 7.40 11.14 17.77
C THR A 280 8.50 12.13 17.38
N ARG A 281 8.39 12.74 16.20
CA ARG A 281 9.31 13.74 15.63
C ARG A 281 8.53 14.81 14.88
N THR A 282 9.13 16.00 14.73
CA THR A 282 8.52 17.15 14.04
C THR A 282 8.30 16.87 12.54
N ASP A 283 9.30 16.29 11.89
CA ASP A 283 9.21 15.76 10.52
C ASP A 283 9.15 14.24 10.61
N ALA A 284 7.93 13.71 10.75
CA ALA A 284 7.73 12.28 10.88
C ALA A 284 7.97 11.60 9.53
N ALA A 285 8.83 10.58 9.49
CA ALA A 285 9.08 9.82 8.28
C ALA A 285 8.31 8.50 8.30
N LEU A 286 7.71 8.18 7.15
CA LEU A 286 7.12 6.89 6.86
C LEU A 286 7.91 6.25 5.72
N GLN A 287 8.54 5.11 5.98
CA GLN A 287 9.15 4.32 4.93
C GLN A 287 8.05 3.60 4.14
N VAL A 288 8.11 3.71 2.82
CA VAL A 288 7.18 3.04 1.91
C VAL A 288 7.95 2.19 0.89
N SER A 289 7.34 1.12 0.40
CA SER A 289 7.93 0.36 -0.71
C SER A 289 7.96 1.20 -1.98
N ARG A 290 9.03 1.05 -2.76
CA ARG A 290 9.17 1.56 -4.12
C ARG A 290 8.21 0.89 -5.09
N TYR A 291 7.99 -0.43 -4.94
CA TYR A 291 7.20 -1.25 -5.86
C TYR A 291 5.79 -1.54 -5.35
N TRP A 292 4.86 -1.71 -6.29
CA TRP A 292 3.47 -2.07 -6.00
C TRP A 292 3.34 -3.48 -5.37
N PRO A 293 2.40 -3.66 -4.41
CA PRO A 293 1.58 -2.61 -3.76
C PRO A 293 2.43 -1.67 -2.89
N LEU A 294 2.02 -0.40 -2.75
CA LEU A 294 2.71 0.54 -1.86
C LEU A 294 2.47 0.12 -0.41
N MET A 295 3.52 -0.31 0.27
CA MET A 295 3.43 -0.87 1.61
C MET A 295 4.26 -0.07 2.61
N THR A 296 3.80 -0.03 3.85
CA THR A 296 4.60 0.42 4.98
C THR A 296 4.61 -0.62 6.10
N SER A 297 5.63 -0.56 6.95
CA SER A 297 5.74 -1.41 8.14
C SER A 297 5.03 -0.74 9.32
N ALA A 298 4.26 -1.52 10.06
CA ALA A 298 3.60 -1.05 11.27
C ALA A 298 3.78 -2.03 12.43
N GLN A 299 3.53 -1.55 13.64
CA GLN A 299 3.50 -2.36 14.86
C GLN A 299 2.17 -2.21 15.58
N ILE A 300 1.53 -3.33 15.89
CA ILE A 300 0.37 -3.36 16.78
C ILE A 300 0.86 -3.59 18.21
N ASN A 301 0.42 -2.73 19.13
CA ASN A 301 0.70 -2.80 20.57
C ASN A 301 2.22 -2.92 20.90
N ASN A 302 3.09 -2.33 20.07
CA ASN A 302 4.57 -2.41 20.15
C ASN A 302 5.15 -3.83 20.21
N GLN A 303 4.40 -4.83 19.74
CA GLN A 303 4.80 -6.23 19.79
C GLN A 303 4.87 -6.83 18.39
N GLN A 304 3.72 -6.86 17.71
CA GLN A 304 3.58 -7.55 16.43
C GLN A 304 3.89 -6.60 15.27
N ARG A 305 4.93 -6.91 14.48
CA ARG A 305 5.17 -6.23 13.20
C ARG A 305 4.24 -6.77 12.13
N ILE A 306 3.64 -5.85 11.38
CA ILE A 306 2.74 -6.13 10.26
C ILE A 306 3.14 -5.27 9.05
N SER A 307 2.66 -5.64 7.88
CA SER A 307 2.80 -4.83 6.66
C SER A 307 1.42 -4.33 6.23
N LEU A 308 1.33 -3.03 5.99
CA LEU A 308 0.10 -2.35 5.57
C LEU A 308 0.26 -1.88 4.13
N ALA A 309 -0.62 -2.29 3.22
CA ALA A 309 -0.78 -1.59 1.95
C ALA A 309 -1.42 -0.22 2.19
N ILE A 310 -0.99 0.82 1.48
CA ILE A 310 -1.53 2.18 1.63
C ILE A 310 -2.53 2.39 0.53
N SER A 311 -3.80 2.65 0.87
CA SER A 311 -4.85 2.93 -0.11
C SER A 311 -5.52 4.27 0.10
N THR A 312 -5.69 4.98 -1.00
CA THR A 312 -6.43 6.25 -1.08
C THR A 312 -7.86 6.06 -1.62
N ALA A 313 -8.25 4.82 -1.91
CA ALA A 313 -9.62 4.45 -2.31
C ALA A 313 -10.33 3.54 -1.30
N GLN A 314 -9.62 2.92 -0.34
CA GLN A 314 -10.27 2.14 0.72
C GLN A 314 -10.57 3.03 1.93
N GLN A 315 -11.85 3.21 2.27
CA GLN A 315 -12.28 4.05 3.39
C GLN A 315 -11.72 3.58 4.74
N TYR A 316 -11.74 2.26 4.96
CA TYR A 316 -11.49 1.66 6.26
C TYR A 316 -10.09 1.06 6.34
N THR A 317 -9.41 1.21 7.48
CA THR A 317 -8.22 0.39 7.76
C THR A 317 -8.63 -1.05 8.02
N LEU A 318 -8.14 -1.96 7.19
CA LEU A 318 -8.45 -3.38 7.20
C LEU A 318 -7.28 -4.17 7.78
N LEU A 319 -7.55 -5.14 8.64
CA LEU A 319 -6.54 -6.03 9.21
C LEU A 319 -6.81 -7.47 8.80
N SER A 320 -5.78 -8.16 8.34
CA SER A 320 -5.86 -9.57 7.97
C SER A 320 -6.26 -10.43 9.17
N THR A 321 -6.91 -11.56 8.91
CA THR A 321 -7.24 -12.52 9.98
C THR A 321 -6.00 -12.98 10.74
N GLN A 322 -4.85 -13.08 10.06
CA GLN A 322 -3.59 -13.48 10.68
C GLN A 322 -3.04 -12.42 11.63
N ASP A 323 -3.07 -11.15 11.22
CA ASP A 323 -2.56 -10.04 12.04
C ASP A 323 -3.43 -9.83 13.28
N ILE A 324 -4.76 -9.99 13.16
CA ILE A 324 -5.69 -9.98 14.28
C ILE A 324 -5.36 -11.06 15.30
N ARG A 325 -5.16 -12.30 14.84
CA ARG A 325 -4.81 -13.44 15.71
C ARG A 325 -3.47 -13.25 16.39
N ASN A 326 -2.45 -12.85 15.63
CA ASN A 326 -1.09 -12.64 16.16
C ASN A 326 -1.03 -11.50 17.18
N SER A 327 -1.91 -10.50 17.03
CA SER A 327 -1.94 -9.33 17.91
C SER A 327 -2.90 -9.49 19.11
N GLY A 328 -3.58 -10.64 19.23
CA GLY A 328 -4.54 -10.89 20.31
C GLY A 328 -5.77 -9.97 20.29
N LEU A 329 -6.12 -9.43 19.12
CA LEU A 329 -7.26 -8.53 18.96
C LEU A 329 -8.56 -9.33 18.86
N VAL A 330 -9.65 -8.78 19.41
CA VAL A 330 -10.97 -9.42 19.44
C VAL A 330 -11.96 -8.60 18.61
N PRO A 331 -12.36 -9.08 17.42
CA PRO A 331 -13.40 -8.43 16.63
C PRO A 331 -14.78 -8.52 17.30
N LEU A 332 -15.64 -7.53 17.08
CA LEU A 332 -17.02 -7.54 17.56
C LEU A 332 -17.86 -8.57 16.80
N ASN A 333 -18.91 -9.08 17.46
CA ASN A 333 -19.89 -9.96 16.80
C ASN A 333 -20.89 -9.15 15.93
N ASP A 334 -20.35 -8.37 15.01
CA ASP A 334 -21.06 -7.62 13.98
C ASP A 334 -20.25 -7.67 12.68
N THR A 335 -20.95 -7.58 11.55
CA THR A 335 -20.32 -7.64 10.23
C THR A 335 -20.93 -6.62 9.29
N ILE A 336 -20.06 -5.99 8.52
CA ILE A 336 -20.44 -5.09 7.43
C ILE A 336 -19.80 -5.56 6.13
N VAL A 337 -20.38 -5.12 5.01
CA VAL A 337 -19.80 -5.34 3.68
C VAL A 337 -19.09 -4.06 3.29
N VAL A 338 -17.81 -4.20 2.95
CA VAL A 338 -17.00 -3.14 2.35
C VAL A 338 -16.63 -3.56 0.93
N TYR A 339 -16.28 -2.61 0.08
CA TYR A 339 -15.87 -2.91 -1.29
C TYR A 339 -14.38 -2.59 -1.43
N ASP A 340 -13.66 -3.52 -2.04
CA ASP A 340 -12.34 -3.30 -2.60
C ASP A 340 -12.41 -3.44 -4.13
N TRP A 341 -11.38 -3.05 -4.86
CA TRP A 341 -11.36 -3.18 -6.32
C TRP A 341 -11.40 -4.66 -6.78
N GLU A 342 -11.04 -5.62 -5.92
CA GLU A 342 -11.23 -7.05 -6.16
C GLU A 342 -12.69 -7.51 -5.95
N GLY A 343 -13.50 -6.75 -5.22
CA GLY A 343 -14.91 -7.06 -4.97
C GLY A 343 -15.37 -6.79 -3.53
N PRO A 344 -16.59 -7.25 -3.18
CA PRO A 344 -17.13 -7.09 -1.83
C PRO A 344 -16.41 -8.00 -0.83
N ILE A 345 -16.07 -7.44 0.33
CA ILE A 345 -15.40 -8.09 1.44
C ILE A 345 -16.29 -7.98 2.69
N ILE A 346 -16.40 -9.07 3.45
CA ILE A 346 -17.09 -9.05 4.75
C ILE A 346 -16.04 -8.77 5.83
N VAL A 347 -16.31 -7.76 6.65
CA VAL A 347 -15.40 -7.33 7.70
C VAL A 347 -16.13 -7.14 9.03
N SER A 348 -15.39 -7.24 10.12
CA SER A 348 -15.90 -7.10 11.48
C SER A 348 -15.16 -5.97 12.22
N PRO A 349 -15.86 -5.06 12.95
CA PRO A 349 -15.20 -3.98 13.66
C PRO A 349 -14.27 -4.49 14.76
N VAL A 350 -13.09 -3.88 14.90
CA VAL A 350 -12.11 -4.22 15.94
C VAL A 350 -11.37 -2.97 16.41
N LEU A 351 -11.21 -2.83 17.71
CA LEU A 351 -10.46 -1.72 18.29
C LEU A 351 -8.98 -2.11 18.42
N VAL A 352 -8.10 -1.29 17.84
CA VAL A 352 -6.65 -1.39 17.99
C VAL A 352 -6.18 -0.35 19.02
N PRO A 353 -5.67 -0.79 20.19
CA PRO A 353 -5.22 0.14 21.23
C PRO A 353 -4.09 1.06 20.76
N GLU A 354 -3.09 0.50 20.08
CA GLU A 354 -1.99 1.26 19.50
C GLU A 354 -1.53 0.65 18.17
N LEU A 355 -1.43 1.51 17.14
CA LEU A 355 -0.84 1.19 15.84
C LEU A 355 0.26 2.22 15.55
N THR A 356 1.50 1.75 15.45
CA THR A 356 2.68 2.57 15.20
C THR A 356 3.20 2.36 13.78
N CYS A 357 3.24 3.41 12.98
CA CYS A 357 3.73 3.42 11.59
C CYS A 357 4.90 4.41 11.50
N GLY A 358 6.14 3.92 11.55
CA GLY A 358 7.32 4.79 11.61
C GLY A 358 7.25 5.74 12.81
N ASP A 359 7.36 7.05 12.55
CA ASP A 359 7.30 8.09 13.57
C ASP A 359 5.86 8.48 14.00
N ILE A 360 4.82 7.81 13.46
CA ILE A 360 3.40 8.13 13.64
C ILE A 360 2.74 7.08 14.51
N VAL A 361 2.03 7.50 15.57
CA VAL A 361 1.32 6.58 16.48
C VAL A 361 -0.15 6.93 16.57
N PHE A 362 -0.99 5.98 16.19
CA PHE A 362 -2.45 6.02 16.36
C PHE A 362 -2.84 5.28 17.63
N ARG A 363 -3.76 5.84 18.43
CA ARG A 363 -4.31 5.19 19.63
C ARG A 363 -5.81 5.12 19.61
N ASN A 364 -6.37 4.05 20.16
CA ASN A 364 -7.80 3.75 20.19
C ASN A 364 -8.41 3.82 18.78
N LEU A 365 -7.79 3.13 17.84
CA LEU A 365 -8.15 3.17 16.43
C LEU A 365 -9.21 2.11 16.12
N LEU A 366 -10.30 2.51 15.47
CA LEU A 366 -11.27 1.56 14.93
C LEU A 366 -10.78 1.04 13.59
N CYS A 367 -10.42 -0.23 13.55
CA CYS A 367 -10.09 -0.97 12.34
C CYS A 367 -11.16 -2.01 12.05
N TYR A 368 -11.00 -2.74 10.94
CA TYR A 368 -11.91 -3.80 10.55
C TYR A 368 -11.14 -5.08 10.23
N ALA A 369 -11.47 -6.16 10.95
CA ALA A 369 -10.93 -7.48 10.71
C ALA A 369 -11.55 -8.08 9.44
N VAL A 370 -10.71 -8.47 8.49
CA VAL A 370 -11.13 -9.17 7.28
C VAL A 370 -11.46 -10.61 7.65
N LEU A 371 -12.68 -11.04 7.29
CA LEU A 371 -13.07 -12.44 7.42
C LEU A 371 -12.53 -13.24 6.22
N PRO A 372 -12.20 -14.54 6.40
CA PRO A 372 -11.68 -15.36 5.30
C PRO A 372 -12.62 -15.35 4.09
N VAL A 373 -12.09 -14.95 2.93
CA VAL A 373 -12.78 -15.02 1.64
C VAL A 373 -11.97 -15.92 0.71
N ASP A 374 -12.60 -16.94 0.14
CA ASP A 374 -11.95 -17.83 -0.82
C ASP A 374 -11.70 -17.10 -2.15
N GLY A 375 -10.54 -17.34 -2.78
CA GLY A 375 -10.26 -16.92 -4.15
C GLY A 375 -9.51 -15.59 -4.32
N PHE A 376 -9.23 -14.85 -3.25
CA PHE A 376 -8.55 -13.55 -3.33
C PHE A 376 -7.23 -13.53 -2.53
N SER A 377 -6.12 -13.29 -3.23
CA SER A 377 -4.78 -13.29 -2.63
C SER A 377 -4.47 -12.01 -1.85
N ARG A 378 -5.02 -10.85 -2.29
CA ARG A 378 -4.77 -9.55 -1.65
C ARG A 378 -5.65 -9.30 -0.42
N ILE A 379 -6.86 -9.86 -0.38
CA ILE A 379 -7.79 -9.78 0.78
C ILE A 379 -7.15 -10.32 2.07
N GLN A 380 -6.03 -11.05 1.99
CA GLN A 380 -5.25 -11.49 3.15
C GLN A 380 -4.21 -10.46 3.64
N THR A 381 -4.06 -9.31 2.99
CA THR A 381 -3.11 -8.25 3.35
C THR A 381 -3.83 -7.15 4.10
N SER A 382 -3.21 -6.64 5.17
CA SER A 382 -3.73 -5.49 5.90
C SER A 382 -3.58 -4.19 5.10
N ILE A 383 -4.54 -3.28 5.22
CA ILE A 383 -4.63 -2.02 4.44
C ILE A 383 -4.77 -0.84 5.40
N LEU A 384 -3.95 0.19 5.22
CA LEU A 384 -4.13 1.51 5.80
C LEU A 384 -5.07 2.34 4.91
N GLY A 385 -6.27 2.60 5.40
CA GLY A 385 -7.34 3.27 4.66
C GLY A 385 -7.37 4.79 4.83
N THR A 386 -8.32 5.42 4.15
CA THR A 386 -8.41 6.88 4.07
C THR A 386 -8.87 7.53 5.37
N ASN A 387 -9.60 6.84 6.25
CA ASN A 387 -9.94 7.36 7.57
C ASN A 387 -8.70 7.75 8.37
N GLU A 388 -7.61 7.01 8.21
CA GLU A 388 -6.34 7.24 8.90
C GLU A 388 -5.50 8.25 8.13
N LEU A 389 -5.41 8.14 6.80
CA LEU A 389 -4.67 9.09 5.96
C LEU A 389 -5.21 10.52 6.10
N ARG A 390 -6.53 10.71 6.19
CA ARG A 390 -7.19 12.01 6.40
C ARG A 390 -6.77 12.72 7.69
N ARG A 391 -6.29 11.98 8.68
CA ARG A 391 -5.83 12.53 9.97
C ARG A 391 -4.41 13.08 9.87
N LEU A 392 -3.68 12.71 8.82
CA LEU A 392 -2.39 13.27 8.50
C LEU A 392 -2.59 14.71 7.99
N GLY A 393 -1.61 15.59 8.18
CA GLY A 393 -1.70 16.96 7.69
C GLY A 393 -1.29 17.01 6.24
N GLN A 394 0.00 17.20 6.04
CA GLN A 394 0.60 17.28 4.72
C GLN A 394 1.57 16.11 4.56
N ILE A 395 1.51 15.47 3.40
CA ILE A 395 2.37 14.36 3.03
C ILE A 395 3.22 14.80 1.85
N GLU A 396 4.53 14.78 2.04
CA GLU A 396 5.54 14.93 1.00
C GLU A 396 5.95 13.54 0.54
N ILE A 397 5.69 13.24 -0.73
CA ILE A 397 5.83 11.93 -1.35
C ILE A 397 7.12 11.91 -2.17
N TYR A 398 8.08 11.09 -1.71
CA TYR A 398 9.21 10.62 -2.51
C TYR A 398 9.05 9.12 -2.77
N LYS A 399 9.96 8.53 -3.58
CA LYS A 399 9.86 7.14 -4.05
C LYS A 399 9.75 6.10 -2.91
N GLU A 400 10.55 6.22 -1.86
CA GLU A 400 10.58 5.26 -0.73
C GLU A 400 10.44 5.91 0.65
N LYS A 401 10.27 7.24 0.68
CA LYS A 401 10.18 8.04 1.92
C LYS A 401 9.04 9.03 1.81
N TRP A 402 8.07 8.93 2.71
CA TRP A 402 7.00 9.91 2.84
C TRP A 402 7.21 10.71 4.12
N PHE A 403 7.27 12.03 4.02
CA PHE A 403 7.35 12.89 5.20
C PHE A 403 5.97 13.43 5.52
N VAL A 404 5.57 13.23 6.76
CA VAL A 404 4.29 13.69 7.26
C VAL A 404 4.53 14.87 8.18
N LYS A 405 3.99 16.02 7.77
CA LYS A 405 3.93 17.22 8.58
C LYS A 405 2.58 17.24 9.30
N PRO A 406 2.57 17.36 10.64
CA PRO A 406 1.34 17.36 11.42
C PRO A 406 0.42 18.48 10.98
N GLN A 407 -0.89 18.28 11.20
CA GLN A 407 -1.86 19.34 10.99
C GLN A 407 -1.54 20.53 11.90
N THR A 408 -0.94 21.57 11.34
CA THR A 408 -0.74 22.82 12.06
C THR A 408 -2.09 23.51 11.98
N GLY A 409 -2.83 23.59 13.08
CA GLY A 409 -4.12 24.31 13.15
C GLY A 409 -3.95 25.81 12.87
N ARG A 410 -3.50 26.17 11.66
CA ARG A 410 -3.18 27.52 11.21
C ARG A 410 -4.46 28.32 11.29
N ASP A 411 -4.40 29.36 12.12
CA ASP A 411 -5.37 30.43 12.19
C ASP A 411 -5.69 30.94 10.77
N ASN A 412 -6.92 30.71 10.30
CA ASN A 412 -7.82 31.54 9.47
C ASN A 412 -7.26 32.58 8.45
N LYS A 413 -5.98 32.60 8.08
CA LYS A 413 -5.36 33.62 7.22
C LYS A 413 -5.14 33.18 5.77
N LEU A 414 -5.33 31.90 5.43
CA LEU A 414 -5.36 31.41 4.04
C LEU A 414 -6.76 31.56 3.39
N ALA A 415 -7.57 32.49 3.90
CA ALA A 415 -9.00 32.56 3.65
C ALA A 415 -9.43 32.85 2.21
N HIS A 416 -8.55 33.18 1.25
CA HIS A 416 -9.00 33.75 -0.02
C HIS A 416 -8.31 33.26 -1.31
N SER A 417 -7.68 32.07 -1.31
CA SER A 417 -7.25 31.46 -2.58
C SER A 417 -7.21 29.93 -2.50
N THR A 418 -8.36 29.28 -2.40
CA THR A 418 -8.45 27.82 -2.25
C THR A 418 -8.96 27.16 -3.52
N LEU A 419 -8.08 26.98 -4.51
CA LEU A 419 -8.36 26.02 -5.57
C LEU A 419 -8.20 24.61 -4.99
N HIS A 420 -9.31 24.01 -4.56
CA HIS A 420 -9.37 22.61 -4.15
C HIS A 420 -9.33 21.72 -5.39
N ASN A 421 -8.25 20.96 -5.58
CA ASN A 421 -8.11 20.03 -6.71
C ASN A 421 -8.25 18.57 -6.30
N ILE A 422 -8.30 18.26 -5.01
CA ILE A 422 -8.67 16.96 -4.48
C ILE A 422 -9.85 17.07 -3.51
N TYR A 423 -10.63 16.01 -3.39
CA TYR A 423 -11.77 15.93 -2.47
C TYR A 423 -12.15 14.49 -2.20
N TRP A 424 -12.84 14.24 -1.10
CA TRP A 424 -13.37 12.93 -0.78
C TRP A 424 -14.76 12.74 -1.37
N ASP A 425 -15.03 11.55 -1.91
CA ASP A 425 -16.40 11.16 -2.24
C ASP A 425 -17.11 10.47 -1.07
N GLN A 426 -18.36 10.06 -1.32
CA GLN A 426 -19.23 9.42 -0.32
C GLN A 426 -18.75 8.03 0.11
N ASP A 427 -18.05 7.33 -0.79
CA ASP A 427 -17.49 6.00 -0.53
C ASP A 427 -16.13 6.10 0.18
N GLY A 428 -15.67 7.32 0.46
CA GLY A 428 -14.43 7.57 1.16
C GLY A 428 -13.19 7.62 0.28
N ARG A 429 -13.35 7.61 -1.06
CA ARG A 429 -12.25 7.62 -2.05
C ARG A 429 -11.72 9.03 -2.30
N LEU A 430 -10.42 9.14 -2.49
CA LEU A 430 -9.79 10.41 -2.88
C LEU A 430 -9.99 10.64 -4.37
N LEU A 431 -10.62 11.75 -4.72
CA LEU A 431 -10.77 12.20 -6.09
C LEU A 431 -9.81 13.34 -6.37
N VAL A 432 -9.29 13.40 -7.60
CA VAL A 432 -8.45 14.48 -8.14
C VAL A 432 -9.07 15.05 -9.41
N LYS A 433 -9.03 16.37 -9.55
CA LYS A 433 -9.46 17.10 -10.74
C LYS A 433 -8.30 17.27 -11.71
N GLY A 434 -8.55 16.99 -12.98
CA GLY A 434 -7.58 17.22 -14.06
C GLY A 434 -8.26 17.71 -15.34
N VAL A 435 -7.48 18.38 -16.17
CA VAL A 435 -7.93 18.97 -17.44
C VAL A 435 -7.27 18.23 -18.60
N HIS A 436 -8.06 17.85 -19.59
CA HIS A 436 -7.56 17.29 -20.85
C HIS A 436 -8.33 17.91 -22.02
N LYS A 437 -7.62 18.44 -23.02
CA LYS A 437 -8.21 19.12 -24.19
C LYS A 437 -9.28 20.16 -23.80
N MET A 438 -8.98 21.00 -22.80
CA MET A 438 -9.85 22.06 -22.26
C MET A 438 -11.15 21.57 -21.58
N LYS A 439 -11.24 20.29 -21.23
CA LYS A 439 -12.36 19.74 -20.47
C LYS A 439 -11.89 19.24 -19.11
N ASP A 440 -12.68 19.55 -18.09
CA ASP A 440 -12.45 19.09 -16.72
C ASP A 440 -12.98 17.67 -16.51
N TYR A 441 -12.21 16.89 -15.78
CA TYR A 441 -12.50 15.51 -15.42
C TYR A 441 -12.16 15.28 -13.95
N SER A 442 -12.87 14.33 -13.31
CA SER A 442 -12.54 13.84 -11.96
C SER A 442 -12.12 12.38 -12.03
N PHE A 443 -11.03 12.05 -11.36
CA PHE A 443 -10.45 10.71 -11.31
C PHE A 443 -10.32 10.25 -9.87
N ILE A 444 -10.48 8.96 -9.62
CA ILE A 444 -10.06 8.36 -8.35
C ILE A 444 -8.55 8.34 -8.35
N LEU A 445 -7.93 8.96 -7.36
CA LEU A 445 -6.51 8.82 -7.08
C LEU A 445 -6.36 7.65 -6.12
N ASP A 446 -5.92 6.50 -6.65
CA ASP A 446 -5.71 5.29 -5.85
C ASP A 446 -4.28 4.81 -5.98
N VAL A 447 -3.46 5.21 -5.01
CA VAL A 447 -2.05 4.82 -4.94
C VAL A 447 -1.84 3.30 -4.81
N ASP A 448 -2.90 2.54 -4.50
CA ASP A 448 -2.89 1.10 -4.31
C ASP A 448 -3.42 0.30 -5.52
N PHE A 449 -3.93 0.99 -6.55
CA PHE A 449 -4.46 0.38 -7.75
C PHE A 449 -3.33 0.09 -8.76
N PRO A 450 -3.18 -1.14 -9.29
CA PRO A 450 -1.98 -1.54 -10.04
C PRO A 450 -1.80 -0.85 -11.40
N SER A 451 -2.84 -0.24 -11.96
CA SER A 451 -2.83 0.31 -13.32
C SER A 451 -3.43 1.71 -13.40
N ASN A 452 -3.15 2.43 -14.48
CA ASN A 452 -3.96 3.59 -14.87
C ASN A 452 -5.09 3.10 -15.76
N THR A 453 -6.35 3.37 -15.40
CA THR A 453 -7.51 2.84 -16.13
C THR A 453 -8.60 3.89 -16.27
N PHE A 454 -8.84 4.37 -17.49
CA PHE A 454 -9.82 5.41 -17.80
C PHE A 454 -11.07 4.87 -18.49
N SER A 455 -12.18 5.57 -18.32
CA SER A 455 -13.49 5.23 -18.86
C SER A 455 -13.55 5.50 -20.37
N ALA A 456 -13.83 4.47 -21.18
CA ALA A 456 -14.04 4.62 -22.61
C ALA A 456 -15.25 5.52 -22.96
N ALA A 457 -16.17 5.73 -22.01
CA ALA A 457 -17.29 6.67 -22.16
C ALA A 457 -16.84 8.13 -22.19
N ASN A 458 -15.71 8.44 -21.54
CA ASN A 458 -15.12 9.78 -21.51
C ASN A 458 -13.96 9.95 -22.49
N PHE A 459 -13.27 8.86 -22.83
CA PHE A 459 -12.11 8.83 -23.72
C PHE A 459 -12.29 7.75 -24.79
N SER A 460 -12.58 8.16 -26.02
CA SER A 460 -12.82 7.21 -27.11
C SER A 460 -11.54 6.43 -27.45
N PRO A 461 -11.58 5.09 -27.54
CA PRO A 461 -10.43 4.27 -27.92
C PRO A 461 -9.90 4.55 -29.34
N LEU A 462 -10.71 5.16 -30.21
CA LEU A 462 -10.33 5.44 -31.60
C LEU A 462 -9.39 6.65 -31.75
N ILE A 463 -9.35 7.54 -30.75
CA ILE A 463 -8.65 8.83 -30.84
C ILE A 463 -7.80 9.18 -29.61
N THR A 464 -7.90 8.39 -28.54
CA THR A 464 -7.11 8.60 -27.33
C THR A 464 -5.77 7.90 -27.49
N ASP A 465 -4.68 8.67 -27.53
CA ASP A 465 -3.34 8.12 -27.40
C ASP A 465 -3.11 7.73 -25.94
N THR A 466 -3.03 6.43 -25.68
CA THR A 466 -2.80 5.87 -24.34
C THR A 466 -1.32 5.77 -23.98
N THR A 467 -0.41 5.95 -24.95
CA THR A 467 1.03 5.86 -24.75
C THR A 467 1.65 7.21 -24.37
N ASP A 468 1.06 8.30 -24.84
CA ASP A 468 1.49 9.67 -24.53
C ASP A 468 0.36 10.53 -23.92
N PHE A 469 -0.51 9.90 -23.13
CA PHE A 469 -1.60 10.64 -22.48
C PHE A 469 -1.05 11.60 -21.43
N GLN A 470 -1.41 12.88 -21.55
CA GLN A 470 -1.10 13.92 -20.58
C GLN A 470 -2.36 14.50 -19.92
N LEU A 471 -2.30 14.63 -18.61
CA LEU A 471 -3.32 15.25 -17.78
C LEU A 471 -2.76 16.53 -17.15
N GLN A 472 -3.47 17.66 -17.32
CA GLN A 472 -3.10 18.91 -16.67
C GLN A 472 -3.74 18.97 -15.28
N ILE A 473 -2.92 19.09 -14.24
CA ILE A 473 -3.39 19.24 -12.86
C ILE A 473 -3.09 20.66 -12.41
N GLN A 474 -4.15 21.42 -12.11
CA GLN A 474 -4.03 22.75 -11.54
C GLN A 474 -3.94 22.64 -10.02
N PHE A 475 -2.96 23.33 -9.42
CA PHE A 475 -2.69 23.26 -7.98
C PHE A 475 -2.22 24.63 -7.44
N VAL A 476 -2.07 24.72 -6.12
CA VAL A 476 -1.57 25.92 -5.44
C VAL A 476 -0.25 25.57 -4.78
N ASP A 477 0.81 26.33 -5.08
CA ASP A 477 2.12 26.13 -4.49
C ASP A 477 2.23 26.74 -3.07
N ASP A 478 3.38 26.54 -2.43
CA ASP A 478 3.64 27.04 -1.07
C ASP A 478 3.63 28.57 -0.96
N GLU A 479 3.81 29.28 -2.08
CA GLU A 479 3.70 30.74 -2.18
C GLU A 479 2.25 31.20 -2.46
N SER A 480 1.28 30.29 -2.37
CA SER A 480 -0.14 30.52 -2.69
C SER A 480 -0.39 30.94 -4.15
N LYS A 481 0.52 30.61 -5.06
CA LYS A 481 0.37 30.90 -6.50
C LYS A 481 -0.27 29.69 -7.20
N ARG A 482 -1.19 29.97 -8.12
CA ARG A 482 -1.78 28.95 -8.98
C ARG A 482 -0.75 28.47 -9.99
N LYS A 483 -0.58 27.16 -10.06
CA LYS A 483 0.31 26.46 -11.00
C LYS A 483 -0.47 25.41 -11.77
N MET A 484 0.09 24.99 -12.89
CA MET A 484 -0.43 23.89 -13.69
C MET A 484 0.75 22.99 -14.03
N ALA A 485 0.63 21.71 -13.71
CA ALA A 485 1.58 20.68 -14.11
C ALA A 485 0.95 19.80 -15.18
N SER A 486 1.72 19.44 -16.21
CA SER A 486 1.35 18.37 -17.13
C SER A 486 1.92 17.07 -16.60
N VAL A 487 1.06 16.09 -16.33
CA VAL A 487 1.45 14.77 -15.80
C VAL A 487 1.19 13.72 -16.87
N LYS A 488 2.24 13.01 -17.27
CA LYS A 488 2.15 11.84 -18.16
C LYS A 488 1.58 10.65 -17.39
N LEU A 489 0.71 9.87 -18.00
CA LEU A 489 0.11 8.69 -17.36
C LEU A 489 0.64 7.41 -17.98
N PRO A 490 1.70 6.79 -17.42
CA PRO A 490 2.30 5.60 -18.01
C PRO A 490 1.37 4.38 -17.90
N GLY A 491 1.39 3.51 -18.91
CA GLY A 491 0.61 2.27 -18.91
C GLY A 491 -0.90 2.49 -18.82
N LEU A 492 -1.40 3.60 -19.38
CA LEU A 492 -2.83 3.90 -19.38
C LEU A 492 -3.60 2.87 -20.22
N SER A 493 -4.69 2.36 -19.65
CA SER A 493 -5.65 1.48 -20.32
C SER A 493 -7.04 2.12 -20.36
N LEU A 494 -7.86 1.77 -21.35
CA LEU A 494 -9.24 2.21 -21.44
C LEU A 494 -10.19 1.05 -21.12
N SER A 495 -11.02 1.22 -20.10
CA SER A 495 -12.06 0.26 -19.72
C SER A 495 -13.33 0.48 -20.55
N PRO A 496 -13.92 -0.59 -21.12
CA PRO A 496 -15.20 -0.51 -21.81
C PRO A 496 -16.37 -0.25 -20.85
N VAL A 497 -16.21 -0.59 -19.57
CA VAL A 497 -17.17 -0.28 -18.50
C VAL A 497 -16.85 1.11 -17.98
N GLY A 498 -17.74 2.07 -18.23
CA GLY A 498 -17.46 3.49 -18.00
C GLY A 498 -18.59 4.21 -17.28
N ASN A 499 -18.24 4.99 -16.26
CA ASN A 499 -19.09 6.03 -15.71
C ASN A 499 -18.80 7.35 -16.46
N LYS A 500 -19.82 8.16 -16.76
CA LYS A 500 -19.64 9.50 -17.35
C LYS A 500 -19.16 10.51 -16.32
N ASP A 501 -19.54 10.36 -15.06
CA ASP A 501 -19.24 11.30 -13.97
C ASP A 501 -17.85 11.10 -13.39
N LEU A 502 -17.32 9.87 -13.46
CA LEU A 502 -15.96 9.52 -13.06
C LEU A 502 -15.15 9.07 -14.28
N ALA A 503 -14.08 9.81 -14.56
CA ALA A 503 -13.28 9.66 -15.76
C ALA A 503 -12.34 8.44 -15.72
N GLY A 504 -12.04 7.92 -14.53
CA GLY A 504 -11.21 6.74 -14.35
C GLY A 504 -10.50 6.68 -13.00
N ILE A 505 -9.52 5.79 -12.92
CA ILE A 505 -8.61 5.62 -11.79
C ILE A 505 -7.19 5.98 -12.26
N ILE A 506 -6.56 6.89 -11.52
CA ILE A 506 -5.12 7.18 -11.58
C ILE A 506 -4.47 6.30 -10.51
N GLY A 507 -3.76 5.27 -10.96
CA GLY A 507 -3.20 4.23 -10.11
C GLY A 507 -1.74 4.45 -9.73
N TYR A 508 -1.17 3.42 -9.12
CA TYR A 508 0.23 3.31 -8.74
C TYR A 508 1.24 3.74 -9.82
N PRO A 509 1.11 3.37 -11.12
CA PRO A 509 2.13 3.74 -12.10
C PRO A 509 2.32 5.25 -12.23
N SER A 510 1.26 6.04 -12.01
CA SER A 510 1.35 7.50 -12.00
C SER A 510 2.12 8.01 -10.79
N ILE A 511 1.84 7.49 -9.59
CA ILE A 511 2.56 7.85 -8.36
C ILE A 511 4.04 7.46 -8.45
N HIS A 512 4.32 6.26 -8.97
CA HIS A 512 5.67 5.75 -9.15
C HIS A 512 6.50 6.60 -10.13
N SER A 513 5.86 7.20 -11.14
CA SER A 513 6.53 8.09 -12.10
C SER A 513 6.91 9.46 -11.51
N LEU A 514 6.36 9.84 -10.36
CA LEU A 514 6.64 11.11 -9.70
C LEU A 514 7.93 11.00 -8.87
N ASN A 515 8.86 11.94 -9.05
CA ASN A 515 10.03 12.07 -8.18
C ASN A 515 9.68 12.77 -6.87
N TYR A 516 8.73 13.71 -6.95
CA TYR A 516 8.25 14.47 -5.81
C TYR A 516 6.81 14.93 -6.04
N ALA A 517 5.97 14.64 -5.05
CA ALA A 517 4.61 15.15 -5.00
C ALA A 517 4.23 15.53 -3.57
N LYS A 518 3.15 16.27 -3.44
CA LYS A 518 2.62 16.66 -2.15
C LYS A 518 1.11 16.50 -2.11
N ILE A 519 0.60 15.90 -1.05
CA ILE A 519 -0.82 15.85 -0.72
C ILE A 519 -1.03 16.63 0.56
N ASP A 520 -1.87 17.65 0.51
CA ASP A 520 -2.24 18.47 1.65
C ASP A 520 -3.72 18.25 1.98
N PHE A 521 -4.00 17.55 3.08
CA PHE A 521 -5.37 17.24 3.50
C PHE A 521 -6.06 18.36 4.28
N GLU A 522 -5.35 19.46 4.59
CA GLU A 522 -5.94 20.65 5.20
C GLU A 522 -6.50 21.60 4.14
N THR A 523 -5.71 21.82 3.09
CA THR A 523 -6.06 22.69 1.97
C THR A 523 -6.72 21.93 0.82
N MET A 524 -6.73 20.60 0.89
CA MET A 524 -7.27 19.69 -0.13
C MET A 524 -6.62 19.96 -1.50
N ASN A 525 -5.28 19.89 -1.49
CA ASN A 525 -4.46 20.13 -2.66
C ASN A 525 -3.48 18.97 -2.93
N PHE A 526 -3.41 18.53 -4.19
CA PHE A 526 -2.41 17.62 -4.71
C PHE A 526 -1.49 18.36 -5.69
N SER A 527 -0.20 18.39 -5.39
CA SER A 527 0.82 19.09 -6.17
C SER A 527 1.82 18.06 -6.74
N PRO A 528 1.67 17.67 -8.02
CA PRO A 528 2.64 16.82 -8.71
C PRO A 528 3.82 17.68 -9.20
N LEU A 529 4.84 17.84 -8.35
CA LEU A 529 5.87 18.86 -8.51
C LEU A 529 7.02 18.44 -9.44
N SER A 530 7.30 17.14 -9.52
CA SER A 530 8.33 16.61 -10.42
C SER A 530 7.97 15.20 -10.89
N GLN A 531 8.10 14.96 -12.19
CA GLN A 531 7.91 13.66 -12.84
C GLN A 531 9.21 13.24 -13.55
N GLN A 532 9.47 11.94 -13.59
CA GLN A 532 10.57 11.36 -14.35
C GLN A 532 10.20 11.33 -15.84
N GLU A 533 11.07 11.86 -16.71
CA GLU A 533 10.78 12.00 -18.15
C GLU A 533 10.80 10.65 -18.91
N ASP A 534 11.56 9.65 -18.44
CA ASP A 534 11.52 8.28 -18.97
C ASP A 534 11.96 7.26 -17.91
N SER A 535 11.19 6.19 -17.75
CA SER A 535 11.49 5.09 -16.84
C SER A 535 11.95 3.87 -17.65
N ASN A 536 13.26 3.79 -17.91
CA ASN A 536 13.91 2.47 -18.00
C ASN A 536 13.99 1.79 -16.63
N ASP A 537 13.24 2.24 -15.60
CA ASP A 537 12.69 1.36 -14.56
C ASP A 537 11.60 0.45 -15.18
N SER A 538 11.83 -0.10 -16.39
CA SER A 538 11.15 -1.32 -16.82
C SER A 538 11.34 -2.28 -15.67
N GLU A 539 10.24 -2.69 -15.02
CA GLU A 539 10.19 -3.67 -13.93
C GLU A 539 11.53 -4.38 -13.83
N GLU A 540 12.50 -3.89 -13.03
CA GLU A 540 13.86 -4.46 -13.10
C GLU A 540 13.64 -5.94 -12.82
N GLU A 541 13.80 -6.76 -13.87
CA GLU A 541 13.63 -8.20 -13.76
C GLU A 541 14.55 -8.56 -12.62
N VAL A 542 13.98 -9.10 -11.54
CA VAL A 542 14.77 -9.43 -10.37
C VAL A 542 15.79 -10.46 -10.83
N SER A 543 16.99 -9.96 -11.10
CA SER A 543 18.10 -10.65 -11.70
C SER A 543 19.22 -10.75 -10.67
N ASP A 544 20.29 -11.44 -11.04
CA ASP A 544 21.42 -11.69 -10.15
C ASP A 544 22.16 -10.40 -9.72
N ASN A 545 21.87 -9.27 -10.38
CA ASN A 545 22.39 -7.93 -10.12
C ASN A 545 21.41 -6.99 -9.40
N THR A 546 20.31 -7.51 -8.84
CA THR A 546 19.35 -6.69 -8.10
C THR A 546 20.01 -6.10 -6.84
N ASP A 547 19.84 -4.80 -6.59
CA ASP A 547 20.24 -4.18 -5.32
C ASP A 547 19.54 -4.91 -4.17
N ALA A 548 20.29 -5.70 -3.40
CA ALA A 548 19.75 -6.52 -2.33
C ALA A 548 19.21 -5.66 -1.16
N PHE A 549 19.72 -4.44 -0.97
CA PHE A 549 19.12 -3.50 -0.03
C PHE A 549 17.74 -3.06 -0.52
N LEU A 550 17.61 -2.72 -1.81
CA LEU A 550 16.33 -2.33 -2.41
C LEU A 550 15.33 -3.48 -2.29
N LEU A 551 15.75 -4.69 -2.64
CA LEU A 551 14.90 -5.87 -2.52
C LEU A 551 14.45 -6.13 -1.08
N GLU A 552 15.31 -5.98 -0.07
CA GLU A 552 14.93 -6.16 1.34
C GLU A 552 13.87 -5.17 1.80
N ARG A 553 14.02 -3.88 1.45
CA ARG A 553 13.02 -2.85 1.77
C ARG A 553 11.68 -3.12 1.09
N ASN A 554 11.71 -3.75 -0.07
CA ASN A 554 10.56 -4.00 -0.94
C ASN A 554 10.08 -5.46 -0.93
N LEU A 555 10.61 -6.31 -0.05
CA LEU A 555 10.36 -7.75 -0.13
C LEU A 555 8.87 -8.06 0.06
N ALA A 556 8.21 -7.39 1.01
CA ALA A 556 6.79 -7.60 1.27
C ALA A 556 5.93 -7.31 0.03
N SER A 557 6.14 -6.17 -0.64
CA SER A 557 5.38 -5.81 -1.84
C SER A 557 5.68 -6.76 -3.00
N ARG A 558 6.96 -7.09 -3.23
CA ARG A 558 7.36 -8.04 -4.28
C ARG A 558 6.79 -9.43 -4.06
N LEU A 559 6.73 -9.91 -2.83
CA LEU A 559 6.14 -11.22 -2.52
C LEU A 559 4.64 -11.27 -2.79
N LEU A 560 3.91 -10.18 -2.58
CA LEU A 560 2.48 -10.09 -2.87
C LEU A 560 2.20 -10.05 -4.37
N SER A 561 2.97 -9.26 -5.12
CA SER A 561 2.81 -9.11 -6.57
C SER A 561 3.35 -10.30 -7.38
N THR A 562 4.23 -11.13 -6.80
CA THR A 562 4.77 -12.32 -7.47
C THR A 562 3.81 -13.51 -7.34
N PRO A 563 3.25 -14.08 -8.42
CA PRO A 563 2.33 -15.22 -8.32
C PRO A 563 3.06 -16.55 -8.06
N SER A 564 4.25 -16.77 -8.65
CA SER A 564 4.97 -18.04 -8.52
C SER A 564 5.51 -18.25 -7.10
N LYS A 565 5.14 -19.38 -6.48
CA LYS A 565 5.67 -19.80 -5.18
C LYS A 565 7.19 -20.01 -5.23
N THR A 566 7.70 -20.57 -6.32
CA THR A 566 9.14 -20.79 -6.54
C THR A 566 9.86 -19.44 -6.59
N MET A 567 9.35 -18.48 -7.36
CA MET A 567 9.92 -17.14 -7.43
C MET A 567 9.86 -16.42 -6.07
N ARG A 568 8.77 -16.54 -5.31
CA ARG A 568 8.68 -15.99 -3.94
C ARG A 568 9.78 -16.52 -3.01
N ILE A 569 10.13 -17.81 -3.12
CA ILE A 569 11.21 -18.40 -2.31
C ILE A 569 12.57 -17.87 -2.78
N PHE A 570 12.77 -17.75 -4.10
CA PHE A 570 13.98 -17.15 -4.66
C PHE A 570 14.19 -15.70 -4.22
N LEU A 571 13.14 -14.87 -4.21
CA LEU A 571 13.20 -13.49 -3.71
C LEU A 571 13.62 -13.44 -2.23
N ARG A 572 13.15 -14.39 -1.40
CA ARG A 572 13.55 -14.48 0.02
C ARG A 572 15.03 -14.86 0.16
N LEU A 573 15.53 -15.75 -0.69
CA LEU A 573 16.96 -16.11 -0.73
C LEU A 573 17.80 -14.89 -1.11
N LEU A 574 17.43 -14.16 -2.17
CA LEU A 574 18.12 -12.94 -2.59
C LEU A 574 18.10 -11.86 -1.50
N ALA A 575 16.98 -11.67 -0.81
CA ALA A 575 16.90 -10.70 0.29
C ALA A 575 17.82 -11.07 1.47
N ALA A 576 18.03 -12.37 1.71
CA ALA A 576 18.94 -12.88 2.75
C ALA A 576 20.42 -12.84 2.35
N ARG A 577 20.73 -12.77 1.05
CA ARG A 577 22.11 -12.72 0.52
C ARG A 577 22.93 -11.60 1.17
N GLY A 578 24.16 -11.95 1.54
CA GLY A 578 25.10 -11.04 2.18
C GLY A 578 24.74 -10.60 3.60
N LYS A 579 23.76 -11.24 4.25
CA LYS A 579 23.55 -11.16 5.70
C LYS A 579 24.41 -12.23 6.40
N ASN A 580 24.78 -12.00 7.66
CA ASN A 580 25.52 -12.97 8.48
C ASN A 580 24.58 -13.97 9.17
N ASP A 581 23.61 -14.49 8.42
CA ASP A 581 22.69 -15.54 8.86
C ASP A 581 22.53 -16.59 7.74
N PRO A 582 23.27 -17.71 7.81
CA PRO A 582 23.29 -18.72 6.76
C PRO A 582 22.04 -19.62 6.75
N GLU A 583 21.29 -19.73 7.85
CA GLU A 583 20.20 -20.71 7.96
C GLU A 583 19.03 -20.45 6.99
N PRO A 584 18.54 -19.20 6.83
CA PRO A 584 17.48 -18.92 5.85
C PRO A 584 17.92 -19.24 4.42
N ILE A 585 19.16 -18.92 4.05
CA ILE A 585 19.71 -19.20 2.72
C ILE A 585 19.68 -20.70 2.44
N ILE A 586 20.17 -21.51 3.39
CA ILE A 586 20.19 -22.97 3.28
C ILE A 586 18.77 -23.51 3.13
N ALA A 587 17.82 -23.07 3.96
CA ALA A 587 16.44 -23.55 3.92
C ALA A 587 15.71 -23.20 2.62
N PHE A 588 15.88 -21.96 2.12
CA PHE A 588 15.28 -21.54 0.85
C PHE A 588 15.93 -22.26 -0.33
N ALA A 589 17.26 -22.38 -0.34
CA ALA A 589 17.97 -23.07 -1.41
C ALA A 589 17.62 -24.56 -1.46
N ASP A 590 17.52 -25.23 -0.31
CA ASP A 590 17.12 -26.63 -0.23
C ASP A 590 15.74 -26.85 -0.87
N THR A 591 14.79 -25.96 -0.56
CA THR A 591 13.44 -25.99 -1.15
C THR A 591 13.47 -25.80 -2.67
N LEU A 592 14.33 -24.91 -3.18
CA LEU A 592 14.46 -24.62 -4.61
C LEU A 592 15.22 -25.70 -5.38
N LEU A 593 16.26 -26.29 -4.79
CA LEU A 593 17.11 -27.30 -5.43
C LEU A 593 16.44 -28.68 -5.47
N HIS A 594 15.62 -29.02 -4.47
CA HIS A 594 14.90 -30.30 -4.42
C HIS A 594 13.45 -30.21 -4.90
N GLY A 595 12.89 -29.00 -5.01
CA GLY A 595 11.53 -28.75 -5.49
C GLY A 595 11.41 -28.58 -7.01
N SER A 596 10.23 -28.16 -7.46
CA SER A 596 10.01 -27.78 -8.87
C SER A 596 10.68 -26.43 -9.16
N ASN A 597 11.77 -26.44 -9.91
CA ASN A 597 12.56 -25.26 -10.29
C ASN A 597 12.37 -24.84 -11.76
N LYS A 598 11.27 -25.24 -12.38
CA LYS A 598 10.98 -24.95 -13.80
C LYS A 598 10.87 -23.46 -14.12
N ASP A 599 10.53 -22.65 -13.12
CA ASP A 599 10.36 -21.21 -13.25
C ASP A 599 11.68 -20.42 -13.11
N LEU A 600 12.80 -21.09 -12.78
CA LEU A 600 14.10 -20.44 -12.62
C LEU A 600 14.96 -20.60 -13.88
N SER A 601 15.66 -19.53 -14.28
CA SER A 601 16.68 -19.59 -15.32
C SER A 601 17.94 -20.34 -14.85
N GLU A 602 18.81 -20.73 -15.79
CA GLU A 602 20.10 -21.36 -15.47
C GLU A 602 20.94 -20.49 -14.53
N ASN A 603 21.01 -19.18 -14.78
CA ASN A 603 21.77 -18.23 -13.94
C ASN A 603 21.18 -18.12 -12.52
N GLN A 604 19.85 -18.06 -12.40
CA GLN A 604 19.19 -18.03 -11.10
C GLN A 604 19.45 -19.32 -10.32
N LEU A 605 19.43 -20.47 -10.99
CA LEU A 605 19.74 -21.75 -10.35
C LEU A 605 21.22 -21.85 -9.94
N TYR A 606 22.14 -21.33 -10.77
CA TYR A 606 23.55 -21.20 -10.45
C TYR A 606 23.73 -20.37 -9.16
N LEU A 607 23.07 -19.22 -9.08
CA LEU A 607 23.11 -18.36 -7.91
C LEU A 607 22.57 -19.06 -6.65
N VAL A 608 21.41 -19.73 -6.74
CA VAL A 608 20.85 -20.50 -5.62
C VAL A 608 21.84 -21.53 -5.10
N ALA A 609 22.48 -22.30 -5.99
CA ALA A 609 23.45 -23.31 -5.60
C ALA A 609 24.75 -22.69 -5.04
N MET A 610 25.19 -21.55 -5.58
CA MET A 610 26.37 -20.84 -5.10
C MET A 610 26.16 -20.30 -3.68
N GLU A 611 25.04 -19.60 -3.45
CA GLU A 611 24.68 -19.05 -2.13
C GLU A 611 24.53 -20.15 -1.08
N ALA A 612 23.90 -21.28 -1.44
CA ALA A 612 23.81 -22.45 -0.55
C ALA A 612 25.18 -23.02 -0.19
N THR A 613 26.05 -23.18 -1.20
CA THR A 613 27.41 -23.68 -1.02
C THR A 613 28.22 -22.77 -0.09
N ASN A 614 28.15 -21.46 -0.30
CA ASN A 614 28.83 -20.46 0.51
C ASN A 614 28.27 -20.43 1.95
N ALA A 615 26.95 -20.44 2.13
CA ALA A 615 26.32 -20.47 3.45
C ALA A 615 26.74 -21.70 4.27
N LEU A 616 26.78 -22.89 3.66
CA LEU A 616 27.25 -24.11 4.30
C LEU A 616 28.74 -24.04 4.65
N ALA A 617 29.58 -23.51 3.75
CA ALA A 617 31.00 -23.31 4.01
C ALA A 617 31.24 -22.33 5.17
N LEU A 618 30.46 -21.25 5.27
CA LEU A 618 30.52 -20.29 6.36
C LEU A 618 30.16 -20.92 7.71
N LYS A 619 29.27 -21.93 7.74
CA LYS A 619 28.98 -22.74 8.95
C LYS A 619 30.05 -23.79 9.26
N GLY A 620 30.97 -24.04 8.34
CA GLY A 620 31.92 -25.16 8.40
C GLY A 620 31.29 -26.51 8.06
N GLU A 621 30.10 -26.55 7.43
CA GLU A 621 29.43 -27.77 6.98
C GLU A 621 29.95 -28.21 5.60
N TYR A 622 31.26 -28.38 5.49
CA TYR A 622 31.95 -28.61 4.22
C TYR A 622 31.50 -29.88 3.47
N LYS A 623 31.01 -30.90 4.19
CA LYS A 623 30.45 -32.10 3.56
C LYS A 623 29.21 -31.79 2.73
N ALA A 624 28.25 -31.08 3.33
CA ALA A 624 27.03 -30.68 2.65
C ALA A 624 27.33 -29.72 1.48
N ALA A 625 28.27 -28.79 1.65
CA ALA A 625 28.72 -27.91 0.56
C ALA A 625 29.26 -28.70 -0.64
N VAL A 626 30.10 -29.72 -0.39
CA VAL A 626 30.62 -30.61 -1.45
C VAL A 626 29.51 -31.41 -2.13
N ASP A 627 28.50 -31.86 -1.40
CA ASP A 627 27.39 -32.62 -1.98
C ASP A 627 26.56 -31.75 -2.93
N ILE A 628 26.39 -30.45 -2.63
CA ILE A 628 25.80 -29.49 -3.58
C ILE A 628 26.70 -29.33 -4.81
N CYS A 629 28.00 -29.06 -4.64
CA CYS A 629 28.92 -28.91 -5.77
C CYS A 629 28.91 -30.14 -6.70
N LYS A 630 28.95 -31.36 -6.14
CA LYS A 630 28.85 -32.60 -6.93
C LYS A 630 27.54 -32.69 -7.69
N LYS A 631 26.41 -32.45 -7.03
CA LYS A 631 25.10 -32.43 -7.71
C LYS A 631 25.08 -31.45 -8.88
N MET A 632 25.67 -30.25 -8.72
CA MET A 632 25.72 -29.27 -9.80
C MET A 632 26.64 -29.71 -10.95
N ILE A 633 27.80 -30.30 -10.64
CA ILE A 633 28.74 -30.86 -11.62
C ILE A 633 28.10 -32.00 -12.42
N ASP A 634 27.43 -32.92 -11.73
CA ASP A 634 26.81 -34.12 -12.33
C ASP A 634 25.52 -33.80 -13.09
N SER A 635 24.93 -32.61 -12.88
CA SER A 635 23.64 -32.22 -13.46
C SER A 635 23.68 -31.96 -14.97
N ASN A 636 24.87 -31.81 -15.57
CA ASN A 636 25.08 -31.33 -16.95
C ASN A 636 24.33 -30.02 -17.30
N ARG A 637 23.82 -29.28 -16.29
CA ARG A 637 23.07 -28.04 -16.50
C ARG A 637 23.95 -26.82 -16.70
N PHE A 638 25.20 -26.85 -16.25
CA PHE A 638 26.12 -25.73 -16.30
C PHE A 638 27.32 -26.05 -17.20
N SER A 639 27.88 -25.04 -17.85
CA SER A 639 29.06 -25.17 -18.68
C SER A 639 30.07 -24.02 -18.46
N GLY A 640 31.28 -24.17 -18.99
CA GLY A 640 32.31 -23.14 -18.94
C GLY A 640 32.69 -22.70 -17.52
N ASN A 641 32.69 -21.38 -17.28
CA ASN A 641 33.16 -20.80 -16.02
C ASN A 641 32.32 -21.22 -14.82
N MET A 642 30.99 -21.32 -14.94
CA MET A 642 30.11 -21.72 -13.84
C MET A 642 30.44 -23.12 -13.31
N LEU A 643 30.66 -24.07 -14.22
CA LEU A 643 31.07 -25.44 -13.87
C LEU A 643 32.45 -25.45 -13.21
N ASN A 644 33.40 -24.68 -13.72
CA ASN A 644 34.76 -24.59 -13.18
C ASN A 644 34.78 -24.08 -11.74
N VAL A 645 33.91 -23.12 -11.39
CA VAL A 645 33.78 -22.61 -10.02
C VAL A 645 33.30 -23.72 -9.07
N PHE A 646 32.27 -24.50 -9.43
CA PHE A 646 31.82 -25.62 -8.60
C PHE A 646 32.87 -26.72 -8.46
N MET A 647 33.63 -27.02 -9.51
CA MET A 647 34.75 -27.96 -9.43
C MET A 647 35.83 -27.49 -8.45
N GLU A 648 36.19 -26.21 -8.51
CA GLU A 648 37.20 -25.61 -7.63
C GLU A 648 36.73 -25.58 -6.17
N LEU A 649 35.53 -25.06 -5.90
CA LEU A 649 34.95 -25.04 -4.56
C LEU A 649 34.77 -26.45 -4.01
N GLY A 650 34.33 -27.40 -4.84
CA GLY A 650 34.21 -28.81 -4.46
C GLY A 650 35.54 -29.42 -4.02
N GLN A 651 36.65 -29.06 -4.67
CA GLN A 651 38.00 -29.51 -4.26
C GLN A 651 38.44 -28.88 -2.93
N ILE A 652 38.28 -27.55 -2.80
CA ILE A 652 38.65 -26.80 -1.59
C ILE A 652 37.88 -27.34 -0.38
N TYR A 653 36.55 -27.44 -0.49
CA TYR A 653 35.71 -27.90 0.62
C TYR A 653 35.88 -29.39 0.91
N LYS A 654 36.19 -30.22 -0.09
CA LYS A 654 36.55 -31.63 0.15
C LYS A 654 37.82 -31.75 0.98
N ALA A 655 38.83 -30.90 0.73
CA ALA A 655 40.02 -30.85 1.56
C ALA A 655 39.74 -30.27 2.97
N ALA A 656 38.85 -29.29 3.06
CA ALA A 656 38.45 -28.67 4.34
C ALA A 656 37.65 -29.61 5.27
N GLN A 657 37.03 -30.68 4.75
CA GLN A 657 36.30 -31.67 5.57
C GLN A 657 37.14 -32.35 6.66
N ALA A 658 38.48 -32.35 6.53
CA ALA A 658 39.38 -32.90 7.53
C ALA A 658 39.52 -32.03 8.80
N TYR A 659 38.91 -30.83 8.80
CA TYR A 659 39.01 -29.86 9.88
C TYR A 659 37.64 -29.60 10.50
N GLU A 660 37.63 -29.31 11.79
CA GLU A 660 36.41 -28.89 12.49
C GLU A 660 35.93 -27.51 12.00
N ARG A 661 34.66 -27.21 12.26
CA ARG A 661 34.07 -25.90 11.91
C ARG A 661 34.81 -24.73 12.56
N PRO A 662 34.84 -23.55 11.92
CA PRO A 662 35.37 -22.35 12.54
C PRO A 662 34.68 -22.06 13.88
N LEU A 663 35.47 -21.76 14.91
CA LEU A 663 34.95 -21.57 16.27
C LEU A 663 35.54 -20.32 16.91
N LEU A 664 34.67 -19.50 17.53
CA LEU A 664 35.06 -18.39 18.38
C LEU A 664 34.99 -18.81 19.85
N LYS A 665 36.10 -18.61 20.59
CA LYS A 665 36.20 -18.80 22.04
C LYS A 665 36.63 -17.47 22.69
N PRO A 666 35.70 -16.65 23.18
CA PRO A 666 36.04 -15.45 23.94
C PRO A 666 36.47 -15.82 25.37
N ILE A 667 37.58 -15.26 25.84
CA ILE A 667 38.03 -15.39 27.24
C ILE A 667 37.35 -14.33 28.12
N SER A 668 37.05 -13.16 27.55
CA SER A 668 36.41 -12.03 28.22
C SER A 668 35.25 -11.46 27.40
N GLY A 669 34.45 -10.60 28.02
CA GLY A 669 33.31 -9.96 27.34
C GLY A 669 33.72 -9.01 26.23
N ALA A 670 34.88 -8.36 26.37
CA ALA A 670 35.43 -7.38 25.43
C ALA A 670 36.96 -7.35 25.52
N SER A 671 37.62 -7.06 24.40
CA SER A 671 39.08 -6.93 24.29
C SER A 671 39.44 -5.69 23.50
N THR A 672 40.36 -4.88 24.03
CA THR A 672 40.93 -3.73 23.32
C THR A 672 42.25 -4.11 22.66
N LEU A 673 42.42 -3.70 21.41
CA LEU A 673 43.62 -3.90 20.60
C LEU A 673 44.14 -2.53 20.18
N ASP A 674 45.22 -2.08 20.82
CA ASP A 674 45.85 -0.81 20.47
C ASP A 674 46.56 -0.92 19.11
N TYR A 675 46.47 0.14 18.32
CA TYR A 675 47.24 0.21 17.08
C TYR A 675 48.74 0.33 17.36
N LEU A 676 49.52 -0.41 16.58
CA LEU A 676 50.95 -0.18 16.41
C LEU A 676 51.17 0.90 15.34
N LYS A 677 52.40 1.03 14.83
CA LYS A 677 52.67 1.88 13.67
C LYS A 677 51.84 1.41 12.46
N ASP A 678 51.33 2.36 11.67
CA ASP A 678 50.56 2.10 10.45
C ASP A 678 49.21 1.38 10.67
N GLU A 679 48.56 1.55 11.84
CA GLU A 679 47.22 0.97 12.13
C GLU A 679 47.11 -0.56 12.12
N VAL A 680 48.24 -1.28 12.25
CA VAL A 680 48.21 -2.73 12.47
C VAL A 680 48.02 -3.06 13.96
N VAL A 681 47.39 -4.20 14.26
CA VAL A 681 47.25 -4.72 15.63
C VAL A 681 48.14 -5.94 15.85
N LYS A 682 48.56 -6.16 17.09
CA LYS A 682 49.33 -7.36 17.46
C LYS A 682 48.41 -8.56 17.60
N ILE A 683 48.73 -9.63 16.88
CA ILE A 683 47.97 -10.89 16.90
C ILE A 683 48.91 -12.08 17.12
N ARG A 684 48.35 -13.27 17.38
CA ARG A 684 49.10 -14.53 17.31
C ARG A 684 48.45 -15.47 16.31
N ILE A 685 49.26 -16.06 15.44
CA ILE A 685 48.86 -17.12 14.50
C ILE A 685 49.64 -18.37 14.89
N ASN A 686 48.92 -19.47 15.14
CA ASN A 686 49.49 -20.76 15.57
C ASN A 686 50.52 -20.60 16.72
N GLY A 687 50.20 -19.75 17.70
CA GLY A 687 51.04 -19.46 18.88
C GLY A 687 52.17 -18.46 18.68
N LYS A 688 52.54 -18.12 17.43
CA LYS A 688 53.62 -17.18 17.12
C LYS A 688 53.06 -15.75 16.92
N SER A 689 53.76 -14.74 17.43
CA SER A 689 53.30 -13.35 17.36
C SER A 689 53.56 -12.70 16.00
N THR A 690 52.63 -11.87 15.54
CA THR A 690 52.77 -11.06 14.32
C THR A 690 51.88 -9.81 14.41
N SER A 691 51.90 -8.98 13.37
CA SER A 691 51.02 -7.83 13.21
C SER A 691 50.08 -8.04 12.04
N ALA A 692 48.83 -7.62 12.16
CA ALA A 692 47.84 -7.74 11.09
C ALA A 692 46.93 -6.53 11.02
N TYR A 693 46.39 -6.30 9.84
CA TYR A 693 45.26 -5.41 9.64
C TYR A 693 43.95 -6.13 9.99
N LEU A 694 43.02 -5.40 10.60
CA LEU A 694 41.63 -5.84 10.70
C LEU A 694 40.86 -5.05 9.65
N ASP A 695 40.42 -5.74 8.59
CA ASP A 695 39.79 -5.09 7.45
C ASP A 695 38.48 -5.84 7.10
N PRO A 696 37.32 -5.28 7.45
CA PRO A 696 36.05 -5.94 7.14
C PRO A 696 35.69 -5.90 5.65
N THR A 697 36.42 -5.15 4.82
CA THR A 697 36.19 -5.05 3.37
C THR A 697 36.82 -6.20 2.59
N GLU A 698 37.80 -6.91 3.18
CA GLU A 698 38.40 -8.10 2.60
C GLU A 698 37.57 -9.35 2.91
N ALA A 699 37.21 -10.15 1.90
CA ALA A 699 36.36 -11.33 2.10
C ALA A 699 37.01 -12.40 3.00
N TYR A 700 38.33 -12.58 2.85
CA TYR A 700 39.08 -13.66 3.49
C TYR A 700 40.26 -13.11 4.29
N VAL A 701 40.78 -13.95 5.19
CA VAL A 701 42.13 -13.75 5.73
C VAL A 701 43.12 -13.85 4.58
N ILE A 702 43.97 -12.84 4.41
CA ILE A 702 45.02 -12.81 3.38
C ILE A 702 46.38 -12.89 4.07
N ILE A 703 47.22 -13.81 3.57
CA ILE A 703 48.59 -14.00 4.02
C ILE A 703 49.52 -14.22 2.83
N SER A 704 50.79 -13.85 2.97
CA SER A 704 51.81 -14.19 1.98
C SER A 704 52.35 -15.61 2.18
N GLU A 705 52.94 -16.21 1.15
CA GLU A 705 53.64 -17.52 1.25
C GLU A 705 54.71 -17.52 2.35
N LYS A 706 55.40 -16.39 2.54
CA LYS A 706 56.38 -16.21 3.63
C LYS A 706 55.74 -16.38 5.01
N VAL A 707 54.54 -15.83 5.20
CA VAL A 707 53.77 -15.98 6.43
C VAL A 707 53.28 -17.43 6.55
N GLN A 708 52.77 -18.03 5.47
CA GLN A 708 52.36 -19.43 5.46
C GLN A 708 53.45 -20.37 6.00
N HIS A 709 54.69 -20.26 5.49
CA HIS A 709 55.82 -21.06 5.97
C HIS A 709 56.25 -20.71 7.40
N LYS A 710 56.31 -19.42 7.75
CA LYS A 710 56.75 -18.98 9.09
C LYS A 710 55.83 -19.45 10.20
N PHE A 711 54.52 -19.52 9.93
CA PHE A 711 53.48 -19.83 10.92
C PHE A 711 52.93 -21.25 10.80
N ASP A 712 53.54 -22.11 9.98
CA ASP A 712 53.13 -23.51 9.78
C ASP A 712 51.64 -23.63 9.41
N ILE A 713 51.18 -22.77 8.49
CA ILE A 713 49.78 -22.76 8.05
C ILE A 713 49.59 -23.88 7.04
N GLN A 714 48.56 -24.70 7.28
CA GLN A 714 48.36 -25.93 6.53
C GLN A 714 47.77 -25.64 5.16
N LEU A 715 48.50 -25.96 4.10
CA LEU A 715 48.01 -25.84 2.73
C LEU A 715 46.98 -26.94 2.45
N ILE A 716 45.81 -26.55 1.91
CA ILE A 716 44.74 -27.49 1.55
C ILE A 716 44.40 -27.45 0.06
N TYR A 717 44.73 -26.36 -0.64
CA TYR A 717 44.51 -26.19 -2.07
C TYR A 717 45.56 -25.26 -2.68
N SER A 718 45.99 -25.53 -3.92
CA SER A 718 46.95 -24.68 -4.62
C SER A 718 46.76 -24.71 -6.13
N ARG A 719 46.90 -23.53 -6.75
CA ARG A 719 46.96 -23.23 -8.18
C ARG A 719 48.08 -22.21 -8.44
N PRO A 720 48.53 -22.01 -9.69
CA PRO A 720 49.67 -21.16 -10.01
C PRO A 720 49.64 -19.74 -9.41
N ASN A 721 48.46 -19.12 -9.24
CA ASN A 721 48.31 -17.74 -8.74
C ASN A 721 47.47 -17.63 -7.46
N TYR A 722 47.07 -18.75 -6.87
CA TYR A 722 46.12 -18.78 -5.76
C TYR A 722 46.29 -20.05 -4.93
N ALA A 723 46.39 -19.89 -3.62
CA ALA A 723 46.41 -21.01 -2.69
C ALA A 723 45.48 -20.77 -1.50
N VAL A 724 44.98 -21.85 -0.90
CA VAL A 724 44.10 -21.82 0.26
C VAL A 724 44.72 -22.65 1.37
N GLY A 725 44.71 -22.10 2.57
CA GLY A 725 45.21 -22.77 3.77
C GLY A 725 44.23 -22.71 4.93
N ILE A 726 44.55 -23.48 5.97
CA ILE A 726 43.87 -23.48 7.27
C ILE A 726 44.82 -22.97 8.34
N ILE A 727 44.42 -21.88 8.98
CA ILE A 727 45.01 -21.41 10.23
C ILE A 727 44.38 -22.20 11.37
N LYS A 728 45.17 -23.01 12.06
CA LYS A 728 44.70 -23.82 13.20
C LYS A 728 44.15 -22.92 14.31
N GLN A 729 44.87 -21.84 14.63
CA GLN A 729 44.45 -20.91 15.67
C GLN A 729 44.94 -19.49 15.39
N ALA A 730 44.04 -18.51 15.50
CA ALA A 730 44.35 -17.09 15.54
C ALA A 730 43.85 -16.48 16.87
N LYS A 731 44.69 -15.69 17.54
CA LYS A 731 44.34 -14.98 18.77
C LYS A 731 44.39 -13.48 18.55
N LEU A 732 43.23 -12.83 18.76
CA LEU A 732 43.01 -11.39 18.68
C LEU A 732 42.67 -10.89 20.09
N GLY A 733 43.70 -10.52 20.86
CA GLY A 733 43.51 -10.17 22.29
C GLY A 733 42.94 -11.35 23.07
N ASP A 734 41.77 -11.16 23.70
CA ASP A 734 41.06 -12.21 24.45
C ASP A 734 40.16 -13.11 23.59
N PHE A 735 40.12 -12.91 22.28
CA PHE A 735 39.35 -13.73 21.35
C PHE A 735 40.24 -14.77 20.67
N THR A 736 39.93 -16.05 20.87
CA THR A 736 40.62 -17.15 20.19
C THR A 736 39.71 -17.72 19.11
N LEU A 737 40.22 -17.79 17.89
CA LEU A 737 39.54 -18.29 16.71
C LEU A 737 40.27 -19.53 16.21
N GLU A 738 39.54 -20.58 15.85
CA GLU A 738 40.11 -21.86 15.42
C GLU A 738 39.63 -22.25 14.02
N ASN A 739 40.47 -22.99 13.29
CA ASN A 739 40.16 -23.59 11.98
C ASN A 739 39.70 -22.58 10.91
N LEU A 740 40.51 -21.55 10.68
CA LEU A 740 40.15 -20.45 9.77
C LEU A 740 40.70 -20.68 8.38
N LEU A 741 39.84 -20.58 7.36
CA LEU A 741 40.24 -20.53 5.97
C LEU A 741 40.98 -19.21 5.67
N CYS A 742 42.10 -19.30 4.97
CA CYS A 742 42.86 -18.15 4.50
C CYS A 742 43.29 -18.30 3.05
N ARG A 743 43.37 -17.18 2.34
CA ARG A 743 43.98 -17.06 1.01
C ARG A 743 45.47 -16.79 1.16
N ILE A 744 46.28 -17.56 0.45
CA ILE A 744 47.73 -17.44 0.39
C ILE A 744 48.12 -16.81 -0.96
N THR A 745 48.89 -15.75 -0.91
CA THR A 745 49.38 -15.02 -2.10
C THR A 745 50.90 -15.11 -2.22
N LYS A 746 51.39 -15.14 -3.46
CA LYS A 746 52.82 -15.05 -3.78
C LYS A 746 53.40 -13.67 -3.50
N GLU A 747 52.58 -12.64 -3.66
CA GLU A 747 52.94 -11.26 -3.36
C GLU A 747 53.18 -11.10 -1.85
N ASN A 748 54.20 -10.31 -1.50
CA ASN A 748 54.51 -10.00 -0.11
C ASN A 748 53.53 -8.95 0.43
N VAL A 749 52.30 -9.40 0.67
CA VAL A 749 51.21 -8.59 1.23
C VAL A 749 51.23 -8.62 2.76
N PRO A 750 50.76 -7.54 3.41
CA PRO A 750 50.49 -7.55 4.84
C PRO A 750 49.50 -8.65 5.22
N THR A 751 49.62 -9.18 6.43
CA THR A 751 48.59 -10.09 6.96
C THR A 751 47.32 -9.30 7.25
N THR A 752 46.20 -9.73 6.68
CA THR A 752 44.90 -9.06 6.86
C THR A 752 43.88 -10.07 7.36
N ILE A 753 43.16 -9.70 8.42
CA ILE A 753 42.03 -10.44 8.96
C ILE A 753 40.76 -9.87 8.34
N GLY A 754 40.16 -10.65 7.43
CA GLY A 754 38.98 -10.28 6.67
C GLY A 754 37.64 -10.59 7.35
N TYR A 755 36.56 -10.33 6.61
CA TYR A 755 35.17 -10.56 6.97
C TYR A 755 34.90 -12.00 7.42
N ASN A 756 35.47 -13.02 6.75
CA ASN A 756 35.25 -14.42 7.12
C ASN A 756 35.59 -14.74 8.59
N VAL A 757 36.48 -13.96 9.21
CA VAL A 757 36.84 -14.02 10.62
C VAL A 757 36.09 -12.99 11.44
N LEU A 758 36.07 -11.72 11.00
CA LEU A 758 35.48 -10.62 11.77
C LEU A 758 33.98 -10.84 12.02
N ARG A 759 33.25 -11.43 11.07
CA ARG A 759 31.81 -11.74 11.23
C ARG A 759 31.49 -12.72 12.36
N LEU A 760 32.48 -13.48 12.83
CA LEU A 760 32.31 -14.41 13.96
C LEU A 760 32.26 -13.64 15.29
N ILE A 761 32.83 -12.43 15.31
CA ILE A 761 32.83 -11.54 16.47
C ILE A 761 31.56 -10.67 16.38
N PRO A 762 30.62 -10.76 17.34
CA PRO A 762 29.33 -10.07 17.23
C PRO A 762 29.43 -8.56 16.99
N GLU A 763 30.38 -7.88 17.64
CA GLU A 763 30.56 -6.44 17.50
C GLU A 763 32.06 -6.06 17.46
N VAL A 764 32.44 -5.25 16.48
CA VAL A 764 33.80 -4.73 16.27
C VAL A 764 33.75 -3.21 16.14
N GLU A 765 34.45 -2.50 17.03
CA GLU A 765 34.53 -1.04 17.04
C GLU A 765 35.91 -0.58 16.59
N PHE A 766 35.97 0.23 15.55
CA PHE A 766 37.18 0.88 15.05
C PHE A 766 37.20 2.34 15.52
N SER A 767 38.37 2.81 15.96
CA SER A 767 38.60 4.20 16.38
C SER A 767 40.02 4.62 16.00
N ASN A 768 40.36 5.89 16.14
CA ASN A 768 41.73 6.36 15.91
C ASN A 768 42.76 5.76 16.89
N ALA A 769 42.32 5.24 18.04
CA ALA A 769 43.22 4.68 19.06
C ALA A 769 43.49 3.18 18.89
N GLY A 770 42.58 2.47 18.21
CA GLY A 770 42.62 1.01 18.13
C GLY A 770 41.24 0.40 17.87
N VAL A 771 41.17 -0.91 18.05
CA VAL A 771 39.98 -1.73 17.81
C VAL A 771 39.48 -2.36 19.10
N ILE A 772 38.16 -2.34 19.32
CA ILE A 772 37.54 -3.05 20.44
C ILE A 772 36.66 -4.18 19.90
N LEU A 773 36.94 -5.40 20.35
CA LEU A 773 36.18 -6.61 20.03
C LEU A 773 35.22 -6.94 21.15
N ARG A 774 33.97 -7.30 20.84
CA ARG A 774 32.96 -7.65 21.85
C ARG A 774 32.24 -8.94 21.52
N SER A 775 32.01 -9.73 22.56
CA SER A 775 31.31 -11.02 22.50
C SER A 775 29.78 -10.88 22.47
N ARG A 776 29.27 -9.65 22.59
CA ARG A 776 27.84 -9.30 22.52
C ARG A 776 27.69 -7.92 21.89
N THR A 777 26.58 -7.73 21.19
CA THR A 777 26.17 -6.45 20.64
C THR A 777 25.67 -5.53 21.74
N THR A 778 25.95 -4.22 21.61
CA THR A 778 25.54 -3.23 22.63
C THR A 778 24.32 -2.40 22.23
N GLY A 779 23.82 -2.55 20.99
CA GLY A 779 22.44 -2.22 20.59
C GLY A 779 22.00 -0.75 20.72
N LYS A 780 22.91 0.23 20.68
CA LYS A 780 22.58 1.65 20.93
C LYS A 780 22.98 2.56 19.76
N GLY A 781 22.05 3.37 19.28
CA GLY A 781 22.30 4.45 18.31
C GLY A 781 21.60 4.25 16.97
N LYS A 782 21.65 5.29 16.13
CA LYS A 782 21.17 5.23 14.73
C LYS A 782 22.15 4.38 13.93
N ALA A 783 21.66 3.32 13.30
CA ALA A 783 22.47 2.39 12.54
C ALA A 783 22.03 2.36 11.07
N SER A 784 23.00 2.15 10.18
CA SER A 784 22.80 1.92 8.75
C SER A 784 22.96 0.43 8.46
N SER A 785 22.13 -0.11 7.56
CA SER A 785 22.25 -1.50 7.12
C SER A 785 23.55 -1.70 6.35
N ILE A 786 24.24 -2.82 6.61
CA ILE A 786 25.37 -3.30 5.82
C ILE A 786 25.07 -4.68 5.25
N ARG A 787 25.80 -5.05 4.20
CA ARG A 787 25.77 -6.37 3.56
C ARG A 787 27.17 -6.71 3.09
N PHE A 788 27.50 -8.01 3.09
CA PHE A 788 28.70 -8.51 2.44
C PHE A 788 28.29 -9.30 1.21
N ASP A 789 28.32 -8.67 0.04
CA ASP A 789 27.92 -9.28 -1.22
C ASP A 789 29.04 -9.14 -2.24
N ASP A 790 29.96 -10.10 -2.23
CA ASP A 790 31.33 -10.05 -2.77
C ASP A 790 32.22 -8.96 -2.15
N GLU A 791 31.63 -7.81 -1.85
CA GLU A 791 32.24 -6.64 -1.24
C GLU A 791 31.40 -6.18 -0.04
N LEU A 792 32.02 -5.46 0.89
CA LEU A 792 31.30 -4.87 2.00
C LEU A 792 30.59 -3.59 1.55
N CYS A 793 29.28 -3.57 1.72
CA CYS A 793 28.42 -2.49 1.24
C CYS A 793 27.59 -1.90 2.39
N VAL A 794 27.26 -0.62 2.27
CA VAL A 794 26.46 0.12 3.23
C VAL A 794 25.35 0.88 2.54
N GLN A 795 24.19 0.94 3.19
CA GLN A 795 23.11 1.81 2.79
C GLN A 795 23.25 3.19 3.45
N ALA A 796 23.56 4.19 2.62
CA ALA A 796 23.43 5.58 2.98
C ALA A 796 21.99 6.07 2.74
N GLU A 797 21.64 7.20 3.33
CA GLU A 797 20.33 7.80 3.13
C GLU A 797 20.43 9.32 2.89
N ASN A 798 19.56 9.85 2.04
CA ASN A 798 19.36 11.30 1.91
C ASN A 798 17.89 11.66 2.21
N GLN A 799 17.51 12.90 1.91
CA GLN A 799 16.15 13.39 2.12
C GLN A 799 15.09 12.66 1.29
N ALA A 800 15.42 12.10 0.12
CA ALA A 800 14.46 11.51 -0.80
C ALA A 800 14.54 9.98 -0.91
N ASP A 801 15.70 9.39 -0.62
CA ASP A 801 16.01 8.02 -1.03
C ASP A 801 17.05 7.32 -0.12
N TYR A 802 17.23 6.01 -0.37
CA TYR A 802 18.25 5.15 0.21
C TYR A 802 19.21 4.67 -0.88
N ILE A 803 20.51 4.86 -0.65
CA ILE A 803 21.51 4.72 -1.71
C ILE A 803 22.62 3.75 -1.27
N PRO A 804 22.90 2.69 -2.05
CA PRO A 804 23.99 1.76 -1.74
C PRO A 804 25.35 2.33 -2.13
N PHE A 805 26.30 2.22 -1.21
CA PHE A 805 27.72 2.54 -1.40
C PHE A 805 28.58 1.34 -1.03
N ARG A 806 29.69 1.16 -1.74
CA ARG A 806 30.74 0.23 -1.33
C ARG A 806 31.55 0.86 -0.21
N LEU A 807 31.85 0.10 0.84
CA LEU A 807 32.85 0.47 1.83
C LEU A 807 34.24 0.04 1.37
N VAL A 808 35.18 0.98 1.43
CA VAL A 808 36.60 0.73 1.23
C VAL A 808 37.34 1.10 2.49
N ARG A 809 38.44 0.43 2.79
CA ARG A 809 39.21 0.71 4.00
C ARG A 809 39.71 2.16 4.05
N SER A 810 40.43 2.60 3.04
CA SER A 810 41.11 3.90 2.96
C SER A 810 41.00 4.53 1.57
N GLY A 811 41.25 5.83 1.46
CA GLY A 811 41.23 6.57 0.20
C GLY A 811 40.14 7.65 0.15
N LYS A 812 40.05 8.36 -0.99
CA LYS A 812 39.01 9.38 -1.18
C LYS A 812 37.66 8.73 -1.45
N ASN A 813 36.60 9.27 -0.86
CA ASN A 813 35.24 8.86 -1.23
C ASN A 813 35.00 9.22 -2.70
N SER A 814 34.27 8.37 -3.41
CA SER A 814 33.91 8.62 -4.81
C SER A 814 32.40 8.55 -5.03
N ILE A 815 31.89 9.27 -6.02
CA ILE A 815 30.47 9.27 -6.38
C ILE A 815 30.30 9.35 -7.91
N LEU A 816 29.33 8.61 -8.43
CA LEU A 816 28.96 8.63 -9.85
C LEU A 816 28.15 9.87 -10.21
N ASP A 817 27.15 10.20 -9.38
CA ASP A 817 26.23 11.30 -9.63
C ASP A 817 26.49 12.46 -8.66
N TYR A 818 27.09 13.52 -9.19
CA TYR A 818 27.40 14.75 -8.47
C TYR A 818 26.20 15.66 -8.19
N THR A 819 25.02 15.30 -8.68
CA THR A 819 23.77 16.00 -8.40
C THR A 819 23.06 15.47 -7.16
N LEU A 820 23.55 14.35 -6.59
CA LEU A 820 22.97 13.75 -5.40
C LEU A 820 22.94 14.74 -4.21
N PRO A 821 21.79 14.86 -3.52
CA PRO A 821 21.71 15.60 -2.26
C PRO A 821 22.68 15.04 -1.20
N PRO A 822 23.02 15.82 -0.16
CA PRO A 822 23.84 15.33 0.94
C PRO A 822 23.32 14.00 1.49
N ILE A 823 24.23 13.05 1.66
CA ILE A 823 23.91 11.72 2.19
C ILE A 823 24.35 11.63 3.64
N THR A 824 23.71 10.74 4.39
CA THR A 824 24.01 10.48 5.79
C THR A 824 24.24 8.99 6.05
N LEU A 825 25.19 8.72 6.94
CA LEU A 825 25.53 7.39 7.46
C LEU A 825 25.76 7.52 8.96
N GLY A 826 24.88 6.91 9.77
CA GLY A 826 24.88 7.15 11.21
C GLY A 826 24.74 8.64 11.53
N LYS A 827 25.79 9.24 12.11
CA LYS A 827 25.87 10.69 12.39
C LYS A 827 26.71 11.47 11.38
N ALA A 828 27.40 10.80 10.46
CA ALA A 828 28.21 11.47 9.44
C ALA A 828 27.31 11.99 8.31
N THR A 829 27.58 13.21 7.88
CA THR A 829 27.00 13.80 6.67
C THR A 829 28.11 14.01 5.64
N PHE A 830 27.82 13.59 4.42
CA PHE A 830 28.68 13.76 3.26
C PHE A 830 27.95 14.62 2.23
N SER A 831 28.64 15.65 1.79
CA SER A 831 28.20 16.60 0.79
C SER A 831 29.05 16.47 -0.47
N LYS A 832 28.70 17.19 -1.52
CA LYS A 832 29.41 17.15 -2.81
C LYS A 832 30.94 17.34 -2.69
N ILE A 833 31.38 18.17 -1.74
CA ILE A 833 32.82 18.46 -1.52
C ILE A 833 33.59 17.29 -0.90
N ASP A 834 32.90 16.31 -0.33
CA ASP A 834 33.49 15.14 0.31
C ASP A 834 33.78 14.01 -0.70
N PHE A 835 33.45 14.17 -1.98
CA PHE A 835 33.57 13.16 -3.03
C PHE A 835 34.46 13.58 -4.20
N VAL A 836 35.10 12.60 -4.83
CA VAL A 836 35.72 12.69 -6.17
C VAL A 836 34.92 11.89 -7.20
N PRO A 837 35.10 12.10 -8.52
CA PRO A 837 34.32 11.37 -9.51
C PRO A 837 34.69 9.89 -9.46
N ALA A 838 33.68 9.02 -9.40
CA ALA A 838 33.90 7.59 -9.56
C ALA A 838 34.04 7.26 -11.05
N ASP A 839 35.04 6.44 -11.38
CA ASP A 839 35.17 5.77 -12.68
C ASP A 839 35.05 4.27 -12.42
N PHE A 840 33.81 3.78 -12.41
CA PHE A 840 33.59 2.34 -12.30
C PHE A 840 33.75 1.74 -13.70
N SER A 841 34.77 0.88 -13.85
CA SER A 841 34.87 0.01 -15.02
C SER A 841 33.62 -0.88 -15.11
N SER A 842 33.33 -1.42 -16.30
CA SER A 842 32.16 -2.27 -16.61
C SER A 842 32.02 -3.57 -15.78
N GLN A 843 32.85 -3.78 -14.75
CA GLN A 843 32.88 -4.95 -13.88
C GLN A 843 32.28 -4.71 -12.48
N SER A 844 31.99 -3.47 -12.08
CA SER A 844 31.28 -3.22 -10.80
C SER A 844 29.78 -3.41 -10.97
N PRO A 845 29.06 -3.96 -9.96
CA PRO A 845 27.61 -4.06 -10.03
C PRO A 845 26.98 -2.69 -10.31
N VAL A 846 26.07 -2.66 -11.30
CA VAL A 846 25.52 -1.44 -11.92
C VAL A 846 24.80 -0.53 -10.92
N TYR A 847 24.44 -1.04 -9.74
CA TYR A 847 23.63 -0.33 -8.76
C TYR A 847 24.40 0.52 -7.73
N TYR A 848 25.71 0.34 -7.55
CA TYR A 848 26.47 1.17 -6.59
C TYR A 848 26.63 2.60 -7.08
N LYS A 849 26.43 3.58 -6.18
CA LYS A 849 26.58 5.01 -6.54
C LYS A 849 27.96 5.58 -6.24
N GLY A 850 28.85 4.82 -5.61
CA GLY A 850 30.16 5.31 -5.19
C GLY A 850 30.85 4.43 -4.15
N THR A 851 31.96 4.96 -3.63
CA THR A 851 32.72 4.36 -2.52
C THR A 851 32.82 5.31 -1.34
N ILE A 852 32.76 4.77 -0.12
CA ILE A 852 32.96 5.52 1.12
C ILE A 852 34.09 4.88 1.92
N SER A 853 35.05 5.70 2.35
CA SER A 853 36.19 5.25 3.15
C SER A 853 35.81 5.07 4.63
N ILE A 854 36.21 3.94 5.20
CA ILE A 854 36.11 3.65 6.63
C ILE A 854 36.96 4.63 7.44
N GLU A 855 38.18 4.93 7.00
CA GLU A 855 39.05 5.94 7.63
C GLU A 855 38.37 7.30 7.73
N GLU A 856 37.72 7.75 6.65
CA GLU A 856 36.98 9.01 6.63
C GLU A 856 35.74 8.99 7.55
N LEU A 857 35.02 7.86 7.59
CA LEU A 857 33.90 7.66 8.51
C LEU A 857 34.34 7.75 9.96
N ILE A 858 35.48 7.13 10.32
CA ILE A 858 36.06 7.21 11.67
C ILE A 858 36.48 8.66 11.95
N ARG A 859 37.08 9.37 10.98
CA ARG A 859 37.47 10.79 11.13
C ARG A 859 36.28 11.68 11.44
N LYS A 860 35.13 11.48 10.77
CA LYS A 860 33.91 12.28 10.98
C LYS A 860 33.14 11.89 12.25
N GLN A 861 33.15 10.62 12.65
CA GLN A 861 32.33 10.11 13.78
C GLN A 861 33.12 9.87 15.07
N GLY A 862 34.45 9.91 15.01
CA GLY A 862 35.39 9.55 16.08
C GLY A 862 35.60 8.04 16.22
N LYS A 863 34.57 7.25 15.92
CA LYS A 863 34.61 5.79 15.90
C LYS A 863 33.51 5.21 15.02
N LEU A 864 33.65 3.94 14.67
CA LEU A 864 32.73 3.21 13.81
C LEU A 864 32.50 1.82 14.39
N VAL A 865 31.25 1.42 14.61
CA VAL A 865 30.92 0.10 15.16
C VAL A 865 30.23 -0.76 14.13
N PHE A 866 30.83 -1.89 13.79
CA PHE A 866 30.23 -2.96 13.01
C PHE A 866 29.54 -3.95 13.95
N ASP A 867 28.22 -4.06 13.80
CA ASP A 867 27.42 -5.12 14.41
C ASP A 867 27.20 -6.18 13.34
N PHE A 868 28.06 -7.21 13.33
CA PHE A 868 27.97 -8.32 12.37
C PHE A 868 26.85 -9.29 12.69
N GLN A 869 26.31 -9.27 13.91
CA GLN A 869 25.16 -10.11 14.27
C GLN A 869 23.89 -9.59 13.59
N HIS A 870 23.69 -8.27 13.57
CA HIS A 870 22.52 -7.63 12.95
C HIS A 870 22.81 -7.07 11.56
N MET A 871 24.06 -7.15 11.10
CA MET A 871 24.54 -6.56 9.84
C MET A 871 24.20 -5.08 9.75
N THR A 872 24.65 -4.32 10.75
CA THR A 872 24.52 -2.85 10.78
C THR A 872 25.83 -2.16 11.14
N ILE A 873 25.92 -0.88 10.80
CA ILE A 873 27.04 0.02 11.13
C ILE A 873 26.53 1.29 11.80
N ARG A 874 27.25 1.80 12.81
CA ARG A 874 26.83 2.97 13.59
C ARG A 874 27.98 3.85 14.06
#